data_AF-A0A1J1C3R4-F1
#
_entry.id   AF-A0A1J1C3R4-F1
#
_cell.length_a   1.000
_cell.length_b   1.000
_cell.length_c   1.000
_cell.angle_alpha   90.00
_cell.angle_beta   90.00
_cell.angle_gamma   90.00
#
_symmetry.space_group_name_H-M   'P 1'
#
loop_
_entity.id
_entity.type
_entity.pdbx_description
1 polymer ?
#
loop_
_entity_poly.entity_id
_entity_poly.type
_entity_poly.pdbx_seq_one_letter_code
_entity_poly.pdbx_strand_id
1 'polypeptide(L)'
;MAQTLIEKIAQKFAVGLEEGQIVHSGDYIMIQPAHVMTHDNTGAVIPKFKKIGAKKFFNPRQVVHTLDHNIQDTSEKNLEKYRKIEAFSREMGADFYPAGRGIGHQIMVEEGYAWPGTLVVASDSHSNMYGGLGCLGTPIVRTDAAALWASGKTWWQIPPVVKVVLKGSLRPGVTGKDVIIALAGHFSHDEVLNHAIEFSGDGVGNLTIDQRLTIANMTTEWGALAGVFPIDMHTINWLRQRAEYVKKRGLAGVPSDADGNGEHPRLNEKRIQELEQNIPTADADAYYAREIVLDLSTVVPYVAGPDTVKTIAPVDELASKNIKIHKAYLVSCVNSRLEDIAQAAAVVKGKKVAEHVKFYIAAASDEVQKEAEKLGYWQALLEAGAIALPPGCGPCIGLGTGLLEDGEVGISATNRNFKGRMGSRNAQAYLASPAVVAASAISGKIDTPFHIPTQKPAAQITINDRAQQKQTAVKVLPGFPEVVEGELLFCPQDNLNTDGIYPGKYTYIDDFTPEQQAKVVMENYDPQFVKIMKEGDILAGGFNFGTGSSREQAATAFKYAGIQMVLAGSFSETYKRNAINNGFMVVEAPELIADLKERFGTDRLTVRTGLKAAINFKEGKINLEDKTYSIKPFGVAAQEIILAGGLEEWVKKQLNL
;
A
#
# COMPACT_ATOMS: atom_id res chain seq x y z
N MET A 1 -7.38 -13.48 24.53
CA MET A 1 -8.43 -13.12 23.55
C MET A 1 -8.00 -13.68 22.21
N ALA A 2 -8.93 -14.21 21.43
CA ALA A 2 -8.65 -14.75 20.10
C ALA A 2 -8.10 -13.68 19.15
N GLN A 3 -7.19 -14.09 18.27
CA GLN A 3 -6.50 -13.23 17.31
C GLN A 3 -6.73 -13.70 15.87
N THR A 4 -6.91 -12.73 14.98
CA THR A 4 -6.83 -12.93 13.53
C THR A 4 -5.42 -13.38 13.11
N LEU A 5 -5.25 -13.89 11.88
CA LEU A 5 -3.91 -14.24 11.38
C LEU A 5 -3.01 -13.00 11.34
N ILE A 6 -3.57 -11.85 10.95
CA ILE A 6 -2.85 -10.58 10.88
C ILE A 6 -2.36 -10.16 12.26
N GLU A 7 -3.21 -10.22 13.30
CA GLU A 7 -2.82 -9.90 14.68
C GLU A 7 -1.73 -10.85 15.20
N LYS A 8 -1.81 -12.15 14.91
CA LYS A 8 -0.77 -13.13 15.28
C LYS A 8 0.57 -12.84 14.61
N ILE A 9 0.57 -12.53 13.31
CA ILE A 9 1.79 -12.16 12.60
C ILE A 9 2.33 -10.84 13.16
N ALA A 10 1.48 -9.84 13.40
CA ALA A 10 1.89 -8.57 13.98
C ALA A 10 2.55 -8.76 15.36
N GLN A 11 1.94 -9.56 16.23
CA GLN A 11 2.45 -9.86 17.56
C GLN A 11 3.82 -10.54 17.50
N LYS A 12 4.01 -11.51 16.60
CA LYS A 12 5.29 -12.22 16.42
C LYS A 12 6.44 -11.27 16.08
N PHE A 13 6.15 -10.15 15.41
CA PHE A 13 7.13 -9.14 15.00
C PHE A 13 7.09 -7.89 15.88
N ALA A 14 6.26 -7.87 16.92
CA ALA A 14 6.21 -6.81 17.89
C ALA A 14 7.41 -6.89 18.85
N VAL A 15 7.92 -5.73 19.28
CA VAL A 15 9.04 -5.61 20.21
C VAL A 15 8.65 -4.70 21.37
N GLY A 16 9.16 -4.99 22.57
CA GLY A 16 8.86 -4.21 23.76
C GLY A 16 7.47 -4.45 24.36
N LEU A 17 6.81 -5.56 24.01
CA LEU A 17 5.59 -6.01 24.68
C LEU A 17 5.91 -6.55 26.08
N GLU A 18 4.97 -6.36 27.02
CA GLU A 18 5.04 -7.00 28.34
C GLU A 18 4.83 -8.51 28.22
N GLU A 19 5.33 -9.29 29.20
CA GLU A 19 5.18 -10.74 29.19
C GLU A 19 3.70 -11.14 29.20
N GLY A 20 3.31 -11.96 28.22
CA GLY A 20 1.92 -12.39 28.04
C GLY A 20 0.98 -11.35 27.43
N GLN A 21 1.48 -10.17 27.05
CA GLN A 21 0.66 -9.15 26.38
C GLN A 21 0.19 -9.65 25.01
N ILE A 22 -1.13 -9.63 24.81
CA ILE A 22 -1.78 -9.95 23.53
C ILE A 22 -2.16 -8.64 22.84
N VAL A 23 -1.86 -8.54 21.54
CA VAL A 23 -2.15 -7.33 20.74
C VAL A 23 -3.36 -7.54 19.84
N HIS A 24 -4.11 -6.46 19.64
CA HIS A 24 -5.33 -6.44 18.85
C HIS A 24 -5.43 -5.20 17.97
N SER A 25 -6.37 -5.25 17.02
CA SER A 25 -6.79 -4.14 16.18
C SER A 25 -7.04 -2.86 17.01
N GLY A 26 -6.28 -1.81 16.70
CA GLY A 26 -6.26 -0.52 17.38
C GLY A 26 -4.96 -0.26 18.16
N ASP A 27 -4.23 -1.30 18.54
CA ASP A 27 -3.01 -1.17 19.34
C ASP A 27 -1.87 -0.56 18.53
N TYR A 28 -1.12 0.35 19.16
CA TYR A 28 0.12 0.88 18.63
C TYR A 28 1.28 0.06 19.18
N ILE A 29 1.97 -0.64 18.30
CA ILE A 29 3.07 -1.53 18.64
C ILE A 29 4.36 -1.05 17.97
N MET A 30 5.49 -1.23 18.64
CA MET A 30 6.78 -1.22 17.96
C MET A 30 6.95 -2.55 17.26
N ILE A 31 7.39 -2.53 16.01
CA ILE A 31 7.62 -3.69 15.16
C ILE A 31 9.06 -3.73 14.69
N GLN A 32 9.57 -4.95 14.52
CA GLN A 32 10.85 -5.24 13.87
C GLN A 32 10.58 -6.18 12.69
N PRO A 33 10.18 -5.66 11.50
CA PRO A 33 9.87 -6.46 10.33
C PRO A 33 11.00 -7.43 9.94
N ALA A 34 10.65 -8.55 9.30
CA ALA A 34 11.64 -9.47 8.75
C ALA A 34 12.54 -8.78 7.72
N HIS A 35 11.91 -8.00 6.83
CA HIS A 35 12.61 -7.24 5.80
C HIS A 35 11.93 -5.88 5.55
N VAL A 36 12.73 -4.93 5.08
CA VAL A 36 12.33 -3.63 4.57
C VAL A 36 12.86 -3.45 3.15
N MET A 37 11.95 -3.28 2.19
CA MET A 37 12.30 -2.99 0.81
C MET A 37 12.21 -1.49 0.51
N THR A 38 13.21 -0.95 -0.16
CA THR A 38 13.07 0.32 -0.89
C THR A 38 13.50 0.15 -2.33
N HIS A 39 12.87 0.89 -3.23
CA HIS A 39 13.19 0.92 -4.66
C HIS A 39 14.03 2.17 -4.99
N ASP A 40 13.91 2.78 -6.17
CA ASP A 40 14.56 4.05 -6.54
C ASP A 40 14.48 5.15 -5.46
N ASN A 41 13.45 5.08 -4.61
CA ASN A 41 13.24 5.95 -3.46
C ASN A 41 14.35 5.85 -2.39
N THR A 42 15.22 4.82 -2.41
CA THR A 42 16.43 4.72 -1.57
C THR A 42 17.23 6.03 -1.62
N GLY A 43 17.33 6.67 -2.79
CA GLY A 43 18.01 7.95 -2.97
C GLY A 43 17.47 9.07 -2.07
N ALA A 44 16.16 9.07 -1.78
CA ALA A 44 15.52 10.04 -0.90
C ALA A 44 15.52 9.61 0.59
N VAL A 45 15.74 8.33 0.88
CA VAL A 45 15.86 7.81 2.25
C VAL A 45 17.28 8.00 2.80
N ILE A 46 18.32 7.93 1.95
CA ILE A 46 19.73 8.12 2.33
C ILE A 46 19.96 9.43 3.13
N PRO A 47 19.48 10.61 2.69
CA PRO A 47 19.66 11.85 3.45
C PRO A 47 18.99 11.81 4.82
N LYS A 48 17.79 11.21 4.94
CA LYS A 48 17.09 11.06 6.22
C LYS A 48 17.86 10.15 7.18
N PHE A 49 18.34 9.01 6.68
CA PHE A 49 19.20 8.11 7.45
C PHE A 49 20.47 8.83 7.95
N LYS A 50 21.12 9.62 7.09
CA LYS A 50 22.29 10.43 7.47
C LYS A 50 21.95 11.50 8.51
N LYS A 51 20.77 12.13 8.42
CA LYS A 51 20.29 13.15 9.38
C LYS A 51 20.01 12.56 10.77
N ILE A 52 19.59 11.30 10.85
CA ILE A 52 19.51 10.57 12.13
C ILE A 52 20.90 10.45 12.79
N GLY A 53 21.98 10.44 12.00
CA GLY A 53 23.36 10.37 12.51
C GLY A 53 23.93 8.96 12.58
N ALA A 54 23.12 7.93 12.31
CA ALA A 54 23.56 6.54 12.22
C ALA A 54 24.64 6.35 11.14
N LYS A 55 25.67 5.56 11.47
CA LYS A 55 26.83 5.32 10.59
C LYS A 55 26.78 3.99 9.84
N LYS A 56 26.00 3.03 10.33
CA LYS A 56 25.80 1.71 9.75
C LYS A 56 24.34 1.32 9.88
N PHE A 57 23.89 0.39 9.05
CA PHE A 57 22.60 -0.25 9.29
C PHE A 57 22.63 -1.05 10.59
N PHE A 58 21.52 -1.01 11.32
CA PHE A 58 21.31 -1.84 12.51
C PHE A 58 21.39 -3.32 12.15
N ASN A 59 20.72 -3.72 11.06
CA ASN A 59 20.81 -5.05 10.49
C ASN A 59 20.76 -4.97 8.95
N PRO A 60 21.91 -5.10 8.26
CA PRO A 60 21.94 -5.09 6.79
C PRO A 60 21.08 -6.19 6.14
N ARG A 61 20.86 -7.33 6.82
CA ARG A 61 20.03 -8.44 6.30
C ARG A 61 18.54 -8.15 6.32
N GLN A 62 18.12 -7.15 7.07
CA GLN A 62 16.76 -6.65 7.02
C GLN A 62 16.51 -5.82 5.75
N VAL A 63 17.56 -5.22 5.16
CA VAL A 63 17.44 -4.19 4.13
C VAL A 63 17.60 -4.78 2.73
N VAL A 64 16.62 -4.50 1.87
CA VAL A 64 16.65 -4.86 0.44
C VAL A 64 16.45 -3.60 -0.40
N HIS A 65 17.39 -3.33 -1.31
CA HIS A 65 17.31 -2.23 -2.26
C HIS A 65 17.11 -2.76 -3.68
N THR A 66 16.19 -2.15 -4.42
CA THR A 66 15.87 -2.54 -5.80
C THR A 66 15.81 -1.30 -6.69
N LEU A 67 16.06 -1.46 -8.00
CA LEU A 67 15.90 -0.38 -8.97
C LEU A 67 14.93 -0.82 -10.08
N ASP A 68 13.76 -0.19 -10.15
CA ASP A 68 12.65 -0.65 -11.00
C ASP A 68 11.75 0.47 -11.55
N HIS A 69 11.79 1.69 -10.99
CA HIS A 69 10.87 2.75 -11.39
C HIS A 69 11.32 3.46 -12.67
N ASN A 70 12.52 4.06 -12.66
CA ASN A 70 13.00 4.93 -13.73
C ASN A 70 14.09 4.27 -14.61
N ILE A 71 13.99 2.95 -14.83
CA ILE A 71 15.06 2.17 -15.47
C ILE A 71 15.23 2.43 -16.97
N GLN A 72 14.23 3.04 -17.61
CA GLN A 72 14.30 3.43 -19.03
C GLN A 72 15.00 4.78 -19.23
N ASP A 73 15.16 5.58 -18.16
CA ASP A 73 15.88 6.85 -18.21
C ASP A 73 17.38 6.60 -18.08
N THR A 74 18.07 6.59 -19.22
CA THR A 74 19.52 6.43 -19.30
C THR A 74 20.26 7.75 -19.29
N SER A 75 19.65 8.85 -18.84
CA SER A 75 20.36 10.11 -18.66
C SER A 75 21.42 9.99 -17.57
N GLU A 76 22.53 10.71 -17.73
CA GLU A 76 23.63 10.67 -16.77
C GLU A 76 23.19 11.04 -15.35
N LYS A 77 22.22 11.96 -15.21
CA LYS A 77 21.65 12.33 -13.90
C LYS A 77 20.98 11.13 -13.21
N ASN A 78 20.21 10.32 -13.94
CA ASN A 78 19.54 9.15 -13.38
C ASN A 78 20.53 8.01 -13.12
N LEU A 79 21.48 7.79 -14.03
CA LEU A 79 22.55 6.79 -13.85
C LEU A 79 23.42 7.13 -12.63
N GLU A 80 23.75 8.40 -12.41
CA GLU A 80 24.49 8.83 -11.23
C GLU A 80 23.71 8.60 -9.93
N LYS A 81 22.38 8.83 -9.94
CA LYS A 81 21.52 8.47 -8.81
C LYS A 81 21.58 6.96 -8.52
N TYR A 82 21.53 6.13 -9.55
CA TYR A 82 21.62 4.67 -9.40
C TYR A 82 22.98 4.20 -8.89
N ARG A 83 24.08 4.75 -9.41
CA ARG A 83 25.42 4.47 -8.88
C ARG A 83 25.56 4.85 -7.42
N LYS A 84 24.98 5.97 -6.98
CA LYS A 84 24.95 6.37 -5.56
C LYS A 84 24.19 5.40 -4.68
N ILE A 85 23.01 4.93 -5.13
CA ILE A 85 22.21 3.94 -4.41
C ILE A 85 22.96 2.62 -4.30
N GLU A 86 23.53 2.12 -5.39
CA GLU A 86 24.31 0.88 -5.40
C GLU A 86 25.53 0.98 -4.48
N ALA A 87 26.32 2.04 -4.61
CA ALA A 87 27.51 2.26 -3.79
C ALA A 87 27.16 2.29 -2.29
N PHE A 88 26.09 3.02 -1.92
CA PHE A 88 25.60 3.05 -0.54
C PHE A 88 25.13 1.67 -0.05
N SER A 89 24.43 0.92 -0.90
CA SER A 89 23.94 -0.43 -0.54
C SER A 89 25.09 -1.37 -0.26
N ARG A 90 26.13 -1.34 -1.12
CA ARG A 90 27.35 -2.14 -0.96
C ARG A 90 28.13 -1.72 0.29
N GLU A 91 28.31 -0.41 0.52
CA GLU A 91 28.97 0.13 1.71
C GLU A 91 28.28 -0.33 3.01
N MET A 92 26.95 -0.33 3.00
CA MET A 92 26.14 -0.72 4.17
C MET A 92 25.90 -2.23 4.28
N GLY A 93 26.31 -3.03 3.28
CA GLY A 93 26.17 -4.48 3.26
C GLY A 93 24.74 -5.00 3.03
N ALA A 94 23.86 -4.16 2.48
CA ALA A 94 22.49 -4.55 2.15
C ALA A 94 22.40 -5.32 0.83
N ASP A 95 21.35 -6.13 0.71
CA ASP A 95 21.05 -6.78 -0.56
C ASP A 95 20.58 -5.74 -1.58
N PHE A 96 21.15 -5.81 -2.78
CA PHE A 96 20.90 -4.84 -3.84
C PHE A 96 20.63 -5.57 -5.16
N TYR A 97 19.53 -5.20 -5.81
CA TYR A 97 19.15 -5.69 -7.12
C TYR A 97 19.15 -4.55 -8.14
N PRO A 98 19.94 -4.66 -9.23
CA PRO A 98 20.13 -3.57 -10.18
C PRO A 98 18.93 -3.39 -11.12
N ALA A 99 18.95 -2.26 -11.84
CA ALA A 99 17.99 -1.96 -12.89
C ALA A 99 17.93 -3.09 -13.93
N GLY A 100 16.71 -3.51 -14.29
CA GLY A 100 16.46 -4.59 -15.25
C GLY A 100 16.36 -5.99 -14.65
N ARG A 101 16.67 -6.19 -13.35
CA ARG A 101 16.39 -7.47 -12.68
C ARG A 101 14.88 -7.74 -12.58
N GLY A 102 14.09 -6.71 -12.30
CA GLY A 102 12.64 -6.83 -12.14
C GLY A 102 12.08 -5.83 -11.16
N ILE A 103 10.76 -5.87 -10.98
CA ILE A 103 10.05 -5.00 -10.04
C ILE A 103 10.31 -5.48 -8.62
N GLY A 104 10.59 -4.57 -7.70
CA GLY A 104 11.03 -4.88 -6.34
C GLY A 104 10.10 -5.82 -5.60
N HIS A 105 8.78 -5.65 -5.73
CA HIS A 105 7.81 -6.57 -5.13
C HIS A 105 7.90 -7.99 -5.67
N GLN A 106 8.13 -8.14 -6.98
CA GLN A 106 8.32 -9.45 -7.60
C GLN A 106 9.62 -10.09 -7.11
N ILE A 107 10.71 -9.32 -6.99
CA ILE A 107 11.99 -9.79 -6.43
C ILE A 107 11.81 -10.25 -4.98
N MET A 108 11.07 -9.50 -4.16
CA MET A 108 10.81 -9.86 -2.76
C MET A 108 10.10 -11.23 -2.63
N VAL A 109 9.21 -11.55 -3.57
CA VAL A 109 8.52 -12.84 -3.68
C VAL A 109 9.46 -13.93 -4.23
N GLU A 110 10.15 -13.64 -5.33
CA GLU A 110 11.04 -14.55 -6.05
C GLU A 110 12.25 -15.02 -5.23
N GLU A 111 12.79 -14.15 -4.38
CA GLU A 111 14.01 -14.43 -3.61
C GLU A 111 13.68 -14.81 -2.16
N GLY A 112 12.39 -14.97 -1.81
CA GLY A 112 11.94 -15.49 -0.51
C GLY A 112 12.07 -14.51 0.67
N TYR A 113 12.16 -13.21 0.40
CA TYR A 113 12.09 -12.18 1.43
C TYR A 113 10.66 -12.04 1.97
N ALA A 114 9.66 -12.07 1.09
CA ALA A 114 8.23 -12.09 1.44
C ALA A 114 7.80 -13.49 1.91
N TRP A 115 8.33 -13.94 3.06
CA TRP A 115 8.11 -15.29 3.56
C TRP A 115 6.74 -15.44 4.26
N PRO A 116 6.00 -16.55 4.06
CA PRO A 116 4.73 -16.78 4.73
C PRO A 116 4.83 -16.69 6.27
N GLY A 117 3.84 -16.07 6.91
CA GLY A 117 3.82 -15.94 8.38
C GLY A 117 4.85 -14.93 8.93
N THR A 118 5.32 -14.02 8.08
CA THR A 118 6.23 -12.92 8.45
C THR A 118 5.63 -11.55 8.15
N LEU A 119 6.13 -10.52 8.85
CA LEU A 119 5.82 -9.11 8.57
C LEU A 119 6.94 -8.52 7.71
N VAL A 120 6.60 -8.01 6.52
CA VAL A 120 7.53 -7.34 5.61
C VAL A 120 6.97 -5.99 5.23
N VAL A 121 7.83 -4.97 5.22
CA VAL A 121 7.43 -3.61 4.87
C VAL A 121 8.15 -3.13 3.63
N ALA A 122 7.55 -2.18 2.93
CA ALA A 122 8.24 -1.48 1.85
C ALA A 122 7.92 0.01 1.86
N SER A 123 8.86 0.84 1.42
CA SER A 123 8.57 2.26 1.10
C SER A 123 7.83 2.40 -0.23
N ASP A 124 6.81 1.55 -0.44
CA ASP A 124 5.93 1.45 -1.59
C ASP A 124 4.56 0.92 -1.15
N SER A 125 3.49 1.48 -1.71
CA SER A 125 2.09 1.15 -1.43
C SER A 125 1.66 -0.28 -1.78
N HIS A 126 2.33 -0.94 -2.72
CA HIS A 126 1.94 -2.25 -3.27
C HIS A 126 2.62 -3.44 -2.59
N SER A 127 3.26 -3.20 -1.43
CA SER A 127 3.75 -4.27 -0.54
C SER A 127 2.65 -5.22 -0.06
N ASN A 128 1.37 -4.83 -0.15
CA ASN A 128 0.23 -5.74 0.06
C ASN A 128 0.31 -7.00 -0.82
N MET A 129 1.00 -6.95 -1.97
CA MET A 129 1.27 -8.12 -2.83
C MET A 129 1.81 -9.33 -2.06
N TYR A 130 2.62 -9.11 -1.02
CA TYR A 130 3.23 -10.20 -0.23
C TYR A 130 2.19 -11.09 0.45
N GLY A 131 0.99 -10.54 0.71
CA GLY A 131 -0.10 -11.29 1.29
C GLY A 131 -0.64 -12.41 0.41
N GLY A 132 -0.34 -12.44 -0.90
CA GLY A 132 -0.64 -13.60 -1.75
C GLY A 132 0.08 -14.88 -1.33
N LEU A 133 1.19 -14.77 -0.58
CA LEU A 133 1.91 -15.89 0.04
C LEU A 133 1.56 -16.09 1.53
N GLY A 134 0.64 -15.30 2.09
CA GLY A 134 0.39 -15.27 3.53
C GLY A 134 1.47 -14.54 4.34
N CYS A 135 2.24 -13.66 3.70
CA CYS A 135 3.11 -12.69 4.37
C CYS A 135 2.33 -11.40 4.65
N LEU A 136 2.40 -10.86 5.86
CA LEU A 136 1.82 -9.57 6.18
C LEU A 136 2.69 -8.48 5.54
N GLY A 137 2.29 -8.03 4.36
CA GLY A 137 2.89 -6.91 3.65
C GLY A 137 2.14 -5.61 3.92
N THR A 138 2.84 -4.56 4.36
CA THR A 138 2.25 -3.23 4.58
C THR A 138 3.20 -2.10 4.16
N PRO A 139 2.68 -1.00 3.61
CA PRO A 139 3.50 0.14 3.21
C PRO A 139 3.98 0.97 4.40
N ILE A 140 5.13 1.61 4.21
CA ILE A 140 5.71 2.59 5.13
C ILE A 140 6.19 3.84 4.36
N VAL A 141 6.46 4.94 5.06
CA VAL A 141 7.02 6.15 4.42
C VAL A 141 8.55 6.19 4.51
N ARG A 142 9.17 7.19 3.86
CA ARG A 142 10.64 7.33 3.81
C ARG A 142 11.27 7.44 5.20
N THR A 143 10.63 8.15 6.13
CA THR A 143 11.12 8.33 7.50
C THR A 143 11.15 7.01 8.26
N ASP A 144 10.16 6.14 8.08
CA ASP A 144 10.17 4.78 8.64
C ASP A 144 11.30 3.94 8.06
N ALA A 145 11.54 4.01 6.74
CA ALA A 145 12.63 3.26 6.12
C ALA A 145 13.99 3.69 6.72
N ALA A 146 14.21 4.99 6.89
CA ALA A 146 15.42 5.50 7.55
C ALA A 146 15.52 5.05 9.02
N ALA A 147 14.41 5.05 9.76
CA ALA A 147 14.35 4.57 11.15
C ALA A 147 14.65 3.08 11.27
N LEU A 148 14.10 2.25 10.37
CA LEU A 148 14.37 0.81 10.28
C LEU A 148 15.83 0.54 9.94
N TRP A 149 16.40 1.28 9.00
CA TRP A 149 17.83 1.16 8.70
C TRP A 149 18.69 1.48 9.92
N ALA A 150 18.34 2.51 10.69
CA ALA A 150 19.12 2.98 11.82
C ALA A 150 18.93 2.16 13.11
N SER A 151 17.75 1.58 13.34
CA SER A 151 17.39 0.94 14.62
C SER A 151 16.81 -0.47 14.50
N GLY A 152 16.52 -0.93 13.28
CA GLY A 152 15.81 -2.17 12.99
C GLY A 152 14.31 -2.11 13.25
N LYS A 153 13.80 -1.01 13.80
CA LYS A 153 12.45 -0.91 14.37
C LYS A 153 11.69 0.30 13.84
N THR A 154 10.38 0.18 13.75
CA THR A 154 9.44 1.30 13.61
C THR A 154 8.15 0.95 14.35
N TRP A 155 7.12 1.78 14.28
CA TRP A 155 5.81 1.51 14.88
C TRP A 155 4.78 1.13 13.82
N TRP A 156 3.72 0.45 14.24
CA TRP A 156 2.53 0.19 13.44
C TRP A 156 1.30 0.18 14.34
N GLN A 157 0.21 0.77 13.85
CA GLN A 157 -1.09 0.59 14.47
C GLN A 157 -1.78 -0.56 13.76
N ILE A 158 -2.17 -1.59 14.51
CA ILE A 158 -2.86 -2.74 13.92
C ILE A 158 -4.24 -2.25 13.42
N PRO A 159 -4.54 -2.29 12.12
CA PRO A 159 -5.83 -1.83 11.61
C PRO A 159 -6.94 -2.82 11.98
N PRO A 160 -8.22 -2.38 11.99
CA PRO A 160 -9.34 -3.31 12.03
C PRO A 160 -9.27 -4.30 10.85
N VAL A 161 -9.63 -5.56 11.10
CA VAL A 161 -9.54 -6.63 10.10
C VAL A 161 -10.91 -6.92 9.47
N VAL A 162 -10.97 -6.96 8.14
CA VAL A 162 -12.11 -7.44 7.35
C VAL A 162 -11.82 -8.84 6.86
N LYS A 163 -12.76 -9.76 7.09
CA LYS A 163 -12.70 -11.11 6.52
C LYS A 163 -13.33 -11.11 5.13
N VAL A 164 -12.61 -11.56 4.11
CA VAL A 164 -13.17 -11.76 2.77
C VAL A 164 -13.25 -13.26 2.49
N VAL A 165 -14.46 -13.80 2.45
CA VAL A 165 -14.76 -15.22 2.20
C VAL A 165 -15.02 -15.42 0.71
N LEU A 166 -14.09 -16.10 0.03
CA LEU A 166 -14.23 -16.49 -1.37
C LEU A 166 -14.81 -17.90 -1.45
N LYS A 167 -15.91 -18.08 -2.18
CA LYS A 167 -16.60 -19.37 -2.35
C LYS A 167 -16.56 -19.86 -3.78
N GLY A 168 -16.58 -21.18 -3.99
CA GLY A 168 -16.65 -21.77 -5.33
C GLY A 168 -15.38 -21.55 -6.15
N SER A 169 -15.49 -21.56 -7.47
CA SER A 169 -14.33 -21.51 -8.38
C SER A 169 -14.54 -20.51 -9.50
N LEU A 170 -13.45 -19.92 -9.99
CA LEU A 170 -13.49 -19.05 -11.17
C LEU A 170 -13.92 -19.82 -12.41
N ARG A 171 -14.69 -19.15 -13.28
CA ARG A 171 -15.02 -19.67 -14.60
C ARG A 171 -13.82 -19.57 -15.54
N PRO A 172 -13.70 -20.43 -16.57
CA PRO A 172 -12.69 -20.29 -17.61
C PRO A 172 -12.70 -18.86 -18.20
N GLY A 173 -11.52 -18.25 -18.28
CA GLY A 173 -11.37 -16.87 -18.77
C GLY A 173 -11.49 -15.77 -17.71
N VAL A 174 -11.84 -16.12 -16.46
CA VAL A 174 -11.86 -15.21 -15.32
C VAL A 174 -10.59 -15.41 -14.48
N THR A 175 -9.99 -14.32 -14.02
CA THR A 175 -8.68 -14.30 -13.35
C THR A 175 -8.75 -13.62 -11.99
N GLY A 176 -7.67 -13.68 -11.21
CA GLY A 176 -7.55 -12.93 -9.96
C GLY A 176 -7.71 -11.41 -10.15
N LYS A 177 -7.40 -10.87 -11.34
CA LYS A 177 -7.61 -9.46 -11.67
C LYS A 177 -9.10 -9.09 -11.66
N ASP A 178 -9.93 -9.97 -12.21
CA ASP A 178 -11.37 -9.76 -12.27
C ASP A 178 -12.01 -9.85 -10.88
N VAL A 179 -11.48 -10.72 -10.00
CA VAL A 179 -11.92 -10.83 -8.61
C VAL A 179 -11.70 -9.52 -7.85
N ILE A 180 -10.49 -8.95 -7.90
CA ILE A 180 -10.20 -7.74 -7.14
C ILE A 180 -10.88 -6.49 -7.74
N ILE A 181 -11.05 -6.43 -9.07
CA ILE A 181 -11.88 -5.38 -9.69
C ILE A 181 -13.34 -5.52 -9.25
N ALA A 182 -13.89 -6.74 -9.22
CA ALA A 182 -15.25 -6.99 -8.77
C ALA A 182 -15.44 -6.56 -7.31
N LEU A 183 -14.51 -6.92 -6.41
CA LEU A 183 -14.54 -6.52 -5.01
C LEU A 183 -14.48 -4.99 -4.86
N ALA A 184 -13.48 -4.34 -5.48
CA ALA A 184 -13.28 -2.89 -5.36
C ALA A 184 -14.42 -2.06 -5.97
N GLY A 185 -15.05 -2.54 -7.03
CA GLY A 185 -16.18 -1.85 -7.65
C GLY A 185 -17.52 -2.10 -6.96
N HIS A 186 -17.78 -3.32 -6.49
CA HIS A 186 -19.02 -3.64 -5.78
C HIS A 186 -19.06 -3.07 -4.36
N PHE A 187 -17.90 -2.97 -3.71
CA PHE A 187 -17.73 -2.35 -2.41
C PHE A 187 -16.88 -1.08 -2.57
N SER A 188 -17.46 -0.06 -3.21
CA SER A 188 -16.77 1.17 -3.62
C SER A 188 -17.00 2.37 -2.68
N HIS A 189 -17.71 2.18 -1.57
CA HIS A 189 -18.08 3.20 -0.58
C HIS A 189 -17.22 3.13 0.68
N ASP A 190 -15.91 2.87 0.49
CA ASP A 190 -14.88 2.86 1.54
C ASP A 190 -15.11 1.79 2.63
N GLU A 191 -15.73 0.68 2.25
CA GLU A 191 -16.08 -0.42 3.16
C GLU A 191 -14.86 -1.05 3.83
N VAL A 192 -13.69 -0.96 3.20
CA VAL A 192 -12.42 -1.50 3.71
C VAL A 192 -11.32 -0.45 3.85
N LEU A 193 -11.66 0.84 3.69
CA LEU A 193 -10.68 1.92 3.82
C LEU A 193 -10.02 1.86 5.20
N ASN A 194 -8.69 1.89 5.24
CA ASN A 194 -7.86 1.77 6.45
C ASN A 194 -8.04 0.47 7.24
N HIS A 195 -8.64 -0.57 6.65
CA HIS A 195 -8.68 -1.90 7.23
C HIS A 195 -7.53 -2.76 6.69
N ALA A 196 -7.21 -3.84 7.38
CA ALA A 196 -6.52 -4.96 6.75
C ALA A 196 -7.54 -6.01 6.30
N ILE A 197 -7.22 -6.74 5.24
CA ILE A 197 -8.06 -7.81 4.70
C ILE A 197 -7.42 -9.16 4.98
N GLU A 198 -8.21 -10.10 5.49
CA GLU A 198 -7.85 -11.50 5.61
C GLU A 198 -8.77 -12.33 4.70
N PHE A 199 -8.19 -12.98 3.69
CA PHE A 199 -8.93 -13.84 2.78
C PHE A 199 -9.16 -15.23 3.40
N SER A 200 -10.30 -15.84 3.10
CA SER A 200 -10.67 -17.17 3.58
C SER A 200 -11.72 -17.81 2.65
N GLY A 201 -12.21 -19.00 2.99
CA GLY A 201 -13.21 -19.72 2.22
C GLY A 201 -12.63 -20.77 1.27
N ASP A 202 -13.48 -21.69 0.83
CA ASP A 202 -13.13 -22.81 -0.05
C ASP A 202 -12.59 -22.35 -1.41
N GLY A 203 -13.03 -21.18 -1.88
CA GLY A 203 -12.58 -20.62 -3.15
C GLY A 203 -11.11 -20.21 -3.19
N VAL A 204 -10.47 -20.00 -2.03
CA VAL A 204 -9.02 -19.73 -1.96
C VAL A 204 -8.20 -20.89 -2.53
N GLY A 205 -8.61 -22.14 -2.25
CA GLY A 205 -7.93 -23.34 -2.76
C GLY A 205 -8.02 -23.48 -4.30
N ASN A 206 -8.91 -22.73 -4.95
CA ASN A 206 -9.06 -22.74 -6.40
C ASN A 206 -8.26 -21.64 -7.11
N LEU A 207 -7.52 -20.81 -6.37
CA LEU A 207 -6.71 -19.73 -6.93
C LEU A 207 -5.23 -20.10 -6.98
N THR A 208 -4.57 -19.81 -8.10
CA THR A 208 -3.11 -19.91 -8.21
C THR A 208 -2.43 -18.87 -7.32
N ILE A 209 -1.16 -19.08 -6.96
CA ILE A 209 -0.40 -18.07 -6.21
C ILE A 209 -0.30 -16.76 -7.00
N ASP A 210 -0.13 -16.80 -8.32
CA ASP A 210 -0.08 -15.59 -9.15
C ASP A 210 -1.40 -14.81 -9.08
N GLN A 211 -2.55 -15.47 -9.02
CA GLN A 211 -3.86 -14.85 -8.82
C GLN A 211 -4.01 -14.26 -7.41
N ARG A 212 -3.53 -14.96 -6.37
CA ARG A 212 -3.52 -14.43 -5.00
C ARG A 212 -2.64 -13.19 -4.88
N LEU A 213 -1.47 -13.19 -5.51
CA LEU A 213 -0.56 -12.03 -5.59
C LEU A 213 -1.24 -10.85 -6.29
N THR A 214 -1.95 -11.08 -7.41
CA THR A 214 -2.75 -10.03 -8.08
C THR A 214 -3.81 -9.44 -7.16
N ILE A 215 -4.60 -10.30 -6.50
CA ILE A 215 -5.68 -9.86 -5.61
C ILE A 215 -5.10 -9.07 -4.43
N ALA A 216 -4.08 -9.62 -3.77
CA ALA A 216 -3.41 -9.00 -2.63
C ALA A 216 -2.80 -7.63 -3.00
N ASN A 217 -2.13 -7.52 -4.15
CA ASN A 217 -1.54 -6.27 -4.65
C ASN A 217 -2.59 -5.15 -4.76
N MET A 218 -3.73 -5.43 -5.37
CA MET A 218 -4.77 -4.41 -5.63
C MET A 218 -5.71 -4.16 -4.45
N THR A 219 -5.53 -4.84 -3.30
CA THR A 219 -6.20 -4.41 -2.06
C THR A 219 -5.82 -2.98 -1.68
N THR A 220 -4.61 -2.53 -2.06
CA THR A 220 -4.16 -1.13 -1.95
C THR A 220 -5.13 -0.16 -2.62
N GLU A 221 -5.59 -0.46 -3.83
CA GLU A 221 -6.53 0.39 -4.57
C GLU A 221 -7.95 0.34 -4.04
N TRP A 222 -8.31 -0.74 -3.34
CA TRP A 222 -9.57 -0.84 -2.61
C TRP A 222 -9.56 -0.02 -1.31
N GLY A 223 -8.37 0.40 -0.84
CA GLY A 223 -8.19 1.24 0.35
C GLY A 223 -7.68 0.49 1.58
N ALA A 224 -7.35 -0.80 1.45
CA ALA A 224 -6.83 -1.61 2.55
C ALA A 224 -5.32 -1.43 2.75
N LEU A 225 -4.87 -1.56 4.00
CA LEU A 225 -3.46 -1.43 4.41
C LEU A 225 -2.67 -2.73 4.26
N ALA A 226 -3.36 -3.86 4.17
CA ALA A 226 -2.80 -5.18 3.91
C ALA A 226 -3.89 -6.09 3.34
N GLY A 227 -3.51 -7.12 2.60
CA GLY A 227 -4.42 -8.14 2.09
C GLY A 227 -3.78 -9.52 2.12
N VAL A 228 -4.10 -10.34 3.13
CA VAL A 228 -3.37 -11.57 3.46
C VAL A 228 -4.21 -12.80 3.16
N PHE A 229 -3.69 -13.71 2.33
CA PHE A 229 -4.24 -15.04 2.08
C PHE A 229 -3.78 -16.03 3.15
N PRO A 230 -4.53 -17.11 3.41
CA PRO A 230 -4.07 -18.17 4.28
C PRO A 230 -2.89 -18.89 3.66
N ILE A 231 -2.07 -19.50 4.53
CA ILE A 231 -0.96 -20.33 4.13
C ILE A 231 -1.49 -21.76 4.02
N ASP A 232 -1.53 -22.29 2.81
CA ASP A 232 -2.05 -23.62 2.51
C ASP A 232 -1.06 -24.43 1.68
N MET A 233 -1.47 -25.63 1.26
CA MET A 233 -0.61 -26.50 0.46
C MET A 233 -0.27 -25.94 -0.92
N HIS A 234 -1.06 -25.01 -1.48
CA HIS A 234 -0.67 -24.31 -2.70
C HIS A 234 0.53 -23.40 -2.45
N THR A 235 0.56 -22.68 -1.33
CA THR A 235 1.71 -21.87 -0.92
C THR A 235 2.94 -22.75 -0.70
N ILE A 236 2.81 -23.87 0.02
CA ILE A 236 3.94 -24.79 0.27
C ILE A 236 4.49 -25.37 -1.04
N ASN A 237 3.62 -25.85 -1.93
CA ASN A 237 4.04 -26.42 -3.21
C ASN A 237 4.69 -25.38 -4.13
N TRP A 238 4.18 -24.14 -4.14
CA TRP A 238 4.80 -23.05 -4.87
C TRP A 238 6.20 -22.73 -4.34
N LEU A 239 6.39 -22.69 -3.02
CA LEU A 239 7.70 -22.47 -2.41
C LEU A 239 8.70 -23.59 -2.78
N ARG A 240 8.28 -24.86 -2.79
CA ARG A 240 9.12 -25.98 -3.22
C ARG A 240 9.54 -25.84 -4.68
N GLN A 241 8.60 -25.55 -5.58
CA GLN A 241 8.87 -25.32 -6.99
C GLN A 241 9.83 -24.14 -7.18
N ARG A 242 9.63 -23.07 -6.41
CA ARG A 242 10.51 -21.89 -6.45
C ARG A 242 11.91 -22.20 -5.93
N ALA A 243 12.04 -22.93 -4.82
CA ALA A 243 13.34 -23.34 -4.29
C ALA A 243 14.11 -24.20 -5.30
N GLU A 244 13.43 -25.16 -5.95
CA GLU A 244 14.03 -25.98 -7.01
C GLU A 244 14.44 -25.16 -8.24
N TYR A 245 13.64 -24.18 -8.63
CA TYR A 245 14.01 -23.26 -9.70
C TYR A 245 15.27 -22.46 -9.34
N VAL A 246 15.31 -21.86 -8.14
CA VAL A 246 16.44 -21.05 -7.68
C VAL A 246 17.71 -21.90 -7.54
N LYS A 247 17.60 -23.14 -7.07
CA LYS A 247 18.71 -24.10 -7.02
C LYS A 247 19.33 -24.35 -8.41
N LYS A 248 18.51 -24.41 -9.46
CA LYS A 248 18.98 -24.57 -10.85
C LYS A 248 19.52 -23.27 -11.45
N ARG A 249 18.90 -22.14 -11.13
CA ARG A 249 19.32 -20.80 -11.58
C ARG A 249 20.67 -20.39 -10.97
N GLY A 250 20.93 -20.82 -9.74
CA GLY A 250 22.00 -20.29 -8.90
C GLY A 250 21.53 -19.10 -8.05
N LEU A 251 22.37 -18.72 -7.08
CA LEU A 251 22.11 -17.62 -6.16
C LEU A 251 22.12 -16.26 -6.89
N ALA A 252 21.52 -15.23 -6.28
CA ALA A 252 21.42 -13.90 -6.88
C ALA A 252 22.75 -13.12 -6.86
N GLY A 253 23.73 -13.55 -6.06
CA GLY A 253 24.99 -12.86 -5.86
C GLY A 253 24.87 -11.68 -4.90
N VAL A 254 23.86 -11.69 -4.01
CA VAL A 254 23.65 -10.64 -3.00
C VAL A 254 24.38 -10.99 -1.71
N PRO A 255 24.77 -10.01 -0.86
CA PRO A 255 25.51 -10.24 0.37
C PRO A 255 24.92 -11.32 1.30
N SER A 256 23.60 -11.44 1.39
CA SER A 256 22.95 -12.45 2.24
C SER A 256 23.06 -13.88 1.71
N ASP A 257 23.39 -14.09 0.44
CA ASP A 257 23.59 -15.43 -0.14
C ASP A 257 24.72 -16.19 0.57
N ALA A 258 25.71 -15.46 1.12
CA ALA A 258 26.78 -16.02 1.93
C ALA A 258 26.28 -16.69 3.22
N ASP A 259 25.11 -16.30 3.73
CA ASP A 259 24.55 -16.83 4.98
C ASP A 259 24.01 -18.27 4.81
N GLY A 260 23.83 -18.74 3.56
CA GLY A 260 23.27 -20.06 3.24
C GLY A 260 24.31 -21.18 3.05
N ASN A 261 25.62 -20.91 3.21
CA ASN A 261 26.70 -21.89 3.10
C ASN A 261 26.66 -22.78 1.84
N GLY A 262 26.34 -22.18 0.68
CA GLY A 262 26.24 -22.89 -0.61
C GLY A 262 24.82 -23.31 -0.99
N GLU A 263 23.85 -23.14 -0.09
CA GLU A 263 22.42 -23.20 -0.39
C GLU A 263 21.79 -21.80 -0.33
N HIS A 264 20.55 -21.67 -0.82
CA HIS A 264 19.85 -20.40 -0.74
C HIS A 264 19.39 -20.14 0.72
N PRO A 265 19.73 -18.98 1.32
CA PRO A 265 19.51 -18.73 2.76
C PRO A 265 18.03 -18.68 3.15
N ARG A 266 17.15 -18.27 2.23
CA ARG A 266 15.71 -18.09 2.47
C ARG A 266 14.82 -19.19 1.89
N LEU A 267 15.03 -19.59 0.64
CA LEU A 267 14.28 -20.61 -0.10
C LEU A 267 15.02 -21.96 -0.06
N ASN A 268 14.87 -22.68 1.04
CA ASN A 268 15.44 -24.02 1.21
C ASN A 268 14.43 -24.97 1.86
N GLU A 269 14.64 -26.26 1.66
CA GLU A 269 13.71 -27.31 2.10
C GLU A 269 13.50 -27.31 3.62
N LYS A 270 14.55 -27.04 4.40
CA LYS A 270 14.44 -26.96 5.87
C LYS A 270 13.41 -25.93 6.30
N ARG A 271 13.51 -24.69 5.79
CA ARG A 271 12.58 -23.61 6.15
C ARG A 271 11.16 -23.89 5.65
N ILE A 272 11.02 -24.55 4.51
CA ILE A 272 9.71 -24.98 3.97
C ILE A 272 9.06 -26.02 4.89
N GLN A 273 9.82 -27.03 5.34
CA GLN A 273 9.33 -28.05 6.27
C GLN A 273 8.94 -27.44 7.63
N GLU A 274 9.74 -26.51 8.16
CA GLU A 274 9.42 -25.79 9.38
C GLU A 274 8.10 -25.02 9.27
N LEU A 275 7.85 -24.39 8.11
CA LEU A 275 6.59 -23.70 7.81
C LEU A 275 5.42 -24.68 7.69
N GLU A 276 5.58 -25.79 6.96
CA GLU A 276 4.53 -26.81 6.77
C GLU A 276 4.10 -27.44 8.10
N GLN A 277 5.04 -27.63 9.04
CA GLN A 277 4.75 -28.16 10.38
C GLN A 277 4.06 -27.15 11.30
N ASN A 278 4.25 -25.85 11.05
CA ASN A 278 3.81 -24.77 11.95
C ASN A 278 3.09 -23.65 11.17
N ILE A 279 2.08 -24.02 10.39
CA ILE A 279 1.29 -23.06 9.61
C ILE A 279 0.50 -22.16 10.58
N PRO A 280 0.79 -20.84 10.63
CA PRO A 280 0.00 -19.93 11.44
C PRO A 280 -1.40 -19.77 10.85
N THR A 281 -2.41 -19.83 11.71
CA THR A 281 -3.83 -19.68 11.36
C THR A 281 -4.51 -18.75 12.35
N ALA A 282 -5.59 -18.08 11.92
CA ALA A 282 -6.43 -17.31 12.83
C ALA A 282 -7.05 -18.23 13.91
N ASP A 283 -7.33 -17.68 15.09
CA ASP A 283 -8.14 -18.38 16.09
C ASP A 283 -9.58 -18.55 15.62
N ALA A 284 -10.25 -19.63 16.06
CA ALA A 284 -11.58 -20.01 15.58
C ALA A 284 -12.66 -18.94 15.84
N ASP A 285 -12.52 -18.18 16.92
CA ASP A 285 -13.41 -17.12 17.40
C ASP A 285 -12.77 -15.72 17.28
N ALA A 286 -11.78 -15.56 16.39
CA ALA A 286 -11.18 -14.27 16.11
C ALA A 286 -12.23 -13.24 15.67
N TYR A 287 -12.14 -12.02 16.20
CA TYR A 287 -13.05 -10.94 15.86
C TYR A 287 -12.64 -10.25 14.55
N TYR A 288 -13.60 -10.12 13.63
CA TYR A 288 -13.45 -9.34 12.40
C TYR A 288 -14.44 -8.17 12.43
N ALA A 289 -13.98 -6.97 12.08
CA ALA A 289 -14.82 -5.77 12.06
C ALA A 289 -15.93 -5.88 11.00
N ARG A 290 -15.66 -6.58 9.89
CA ARG A 290 -16.60 -6.84 8.82
C ARG A 290 -16.33 -8.20 8.21
N GLU A 291 -17.36 -8.80 7.64
CA GLU A 291 -17.25 -9.99 6.80
C GLU A 291 -17.83 -9.69 5.42
N ILE A 292 -17.09 -9.98 4.37
CA ILE A 292 -17.51 -9.89 2.97
C ILE A 292 -17.50 -11.30 2.40
N VAL A 293 -18.58 -11.71 1.73
CA VAL A 293 -18.66 -13.00 1.03
C VAL A 293 -18.77 -12.73 -0.46
N LEU A 294 -17.98 -13.44 -1.29
CA LEU A 294 -18.05 -13.39 -2.75
C LEU A 294 -18.06 -14.81 -3.34
N ASP A 295 -19.05 -15.10 -4.17
CA ASP A 295 -19.08 -16.33 -4.98
C ASP A 295 -18.29 -16.15 -6.28
N LEU A 296 -17.14 -16.84 -6.38
CA LEU A 296 -16.24 -16.77 -7.53
C LEU A 296 -16.87 -17.26 -8.83
N SER A 297 -17.87 -18.16 -8.76
CA SER A 297 -18.55 -18.66 -9.96
C SER A 297 -19.39 -17.60 -10.66
N THR A 298 -19.71 -16.52 -9.94
CA THR A 298 -20.52 -15.41 -10.45
C THR A 298 -19.69 -14.25 -11.02
N VAL A 299 -18.37 -14.26 -10.81
CA VAL A 299 -17.45 -13.25 -11.34
C VAL A 299 -17.32 -13.44 -12.86
N VAL A 300 -17.36 -12.33 -13.60
CA VAL A 300 -17.12 -12.25 -15.06
C VAL A 300 -15.86 -11.41 -15.30
N PRO A 301 -15.31 -11.40 -16.52
CA PRO A 301 -14.27 -10.44 -16.87
C PRO A 301 -14.78 -9.00 -16.68
N TYR A 302 -14.01 -8.18 -15.96
CA TYR A 302 -14.36 -6.77 -15.70
C TYR A 302 -13.31 -5.82 -16.27
N VAL A 303 -13.77 -4.60 -16.60
CA VAL A 303 -12.91 -3.45 -16.81
C VAL A 303 -13.21 -2.41 -15.74
N ALA A 304 -12.17 -1.85 -15.13
CA ALA A 304 -12.29 -0.68 -14.26
C ALA A 304 -11.90 0.60 -15.02
N GLY A 305 -12.73 1.63 -14.98
CA GLY A 305 -12.46 2.94 -15.54
C GLY A 305 -13.59 3.54 -16.39
N PRO A 306 -13.34 4.73 -16.97
CA PRO A 306 -12.05 5.42 -16.95
C PRO A 306 -11.72 6.06 -15.59
N ASP A 307 -10.45 6.34 -15.35
CA ASP A 307 -9.94 7.27 -14.33
C ASP A 307 -10.18 6.94 -12.84
N THR A 308 -10.80 5.80 -12.54
CA THR A 308 -10.93 5.28 -11.17
C THR A 308 -11.10 3.77 -11.19
N VAL A 309 -10.57 3.10 -10.16
CA VAL A 309 -10.74 1.65 -9.94
C VAL A 309 -12.16 1.31 -9.46
N LYS A 310 -12.88 2.30 -8.91
CA LYS A 310 -14.21 2.14 -8.31
C LYS A 310 -15.34 2.14 -9.35
N THR A 311 -15.09 2.63 -10.56
CA THR A 311 -16.04 2.54 -11.68
C THR A 311 -15.74 1.28 -12.46
N ILE A 312 -16.67 0.33 -12.50
CA ILE A 312 -16.46 -0.96 -13.15
C ILE A 312 -17.63 -1.30 -14.06
N ALA A 313 -17.35 -2.05 -15.12
CA ALA A 313 -18.37 -2.66 -15.98
C ALA A 313 -17.89 -4.03 -16.48
N PRO A 314 -18.80 -5.01 -16.67
CA PRO A 314 -18.50 -6.24 -17.38
C PRO A 314 -17.90 -5.94 -18.75
N VAL A 315 -16.87 -6.69 -19.18
CA VAL A 315 -16.16 -6.38 -20.43
C VAL A 315 -17.09 -6.42 -21.65
N ASP A 316 -18.04 -7.37 -21.69
CA ASP A 316 -19.02 -7.49 -22.78
C ASP A 316 -19.89 -6.22 -22.94
N GLU A 317 -20.24 -5.56 -21.84
CA GLU A 317 -20.96 -4.29 -21.89
C GLU A 317 -20.12 -3.19 -22.54
N LEU A 318 -18.85 -3.06 -22.16
CA LEU A 318 -17.95 -2.06 -22.76
C LEU A 318 -17.59 -2.38 -24.21
N ALA A 319 -17.45 -3.66 -24.56
CA ALA A 319 -17.21 -4.10 -25.92
C ALA A 319 -18.33 -3.66 -26.87
N SER A 320 -19.59 -3.71 -26.41
CA SER A 320 -20.75 -3.23 -27.18
C SER A 320 -20.71 -1.72 -27.47
N LYS A 321 -20.03 -0.93 -26.63
CA LYS A 321 -19.86 0.52 -26.79
C LYS A 321 -18.78 0.89 -27.82
N ASN A 322 -18.03 -0.09 -28.33
CA ASN A 322 -16.97 0.11 -29.33
C ASN A 322 -15.93 1.19 -28.94
N ILE A 323 -15.53 1.20 -27.67
CA ILE A 323 -14.56 2.18 -27.15
C ILE A 323 -13.19 1.94 -27.80
N LYS A 324 -12.82 2.80 -28.75
CA LYS A 324 -11.51 2.73 -29.43
C LYS A 324 -10.37 2.95 -28.43
N ILE A 325 -9.32 2.14 -28.54
CA ILE A 325 -8.09 2.32 -27.77
C ILE A 325 -6.94 2.77 -28.66
N HIS A 326 -5.92 3.36 -28.06
CA HIS A 326 -4.69 3.81 -28.72
C HIS A 326 -3.47 3.06 -28.19
N LYS A 327 -3.48 2.71 -26.89
CA LYS A 327 -2.37 2.01 -26.25
C LYS A 327 -2.88 0.89 -25.34
N ALA A 328 -2.18 -0.23 -25.35
CA ALA A 328 -2.41 -1.37 -24.49
C ALA A 328 -1.16 -1.68 -23.68
N TYR A 329 -1.29 -2.14 -22.44
CA TYR A 329 -0.13 -2.37 -21.56
C TYR A 329 -0.26 -3.67 -20.76
N LEU A 330 0.63 -4.63 -21.02
CA LEU A 330 0.85 -5.80 -20.16
C LEU A 330 2.13 -5.57 -19.36
N VAL A 331 1.99 -4.85 -18.25
CA VAL A 331 3.09 -4.47 -17.36
C VAL A 331 2.64 -4.46 -15.90
N SER A 332 3.66 -4.44 -15.04
CA SER A 332 3.71 -4.08 -13.61
C SER A 332 3.71 -5.24 -12.60
N CYS A 333 3.81 -4.90 -11.32
CA CYS A 333 3.87 -5.88 -10.22
C CYS A 333 2.56 -6.63 -10.04
N VAL A 334 1.42 -6.06 -10.46
CA VAL A 334 0.11 -6.68 -10.26
C VAL A 334 -0.12 -7.85 -11.22
N ASN A 335 0.28 -7.70 -12.47
CA ASN A 335 0.16 -8.66 -13.56
C ASN A 335 1.34 -8.43 -14.52
N SER A 336 1.89 -9.52 -15.06
CA SER A 336 3.09 -9.67 -15.91
C SER A 336 4.00 -10.80 -15.41
N ARG A 337 3.46 -11.72 -14.61
CA ARG A 337 4.09 -13.01 -14.30
C ARG A 337 3.90 -13.98 -15.45
N LEU A 338 4.50 -15.16 -15.35
CA LEU A 338 4.49 -16.15 -16.43
C LEU A 338 3.07 -16.57 -16.82
N GLU A 339 2.17 -16.75 -15.83
CA GLU A 339 0.77 -17.08 -16.09
C GLU A 339 0.06 -15.97 -16.89
N ASP A 340 0.27 -14.70 -16.52
CA ASP A 340 -0.32 -13.54 -17.20
C ASP A 340 0.16 -13.42 -18.65
N ILE A 341 1.46 -13.61 -18.86
CA ILE A 341 2.09 -13.57 -20.20
C ILE A 341 1.58 -14.72 -21.06
N ALA A 342 1.44 -15.93 -20.50
CA ALA A 342 0.88 -17.08 -21.21
C ALA A 342 -0.57 -16.83 -21.66
N GLN A 343 -1.40 -16.24 -20.78
CA GLN A 343 -2.78 -15.87 -21.10
C GLN A 343 -2.85 -14.87 -22.27
N ALA A 344 -2.05 -13.80 -22.21
CA ALA A 344 -1.99 -12.82 -23.29
C ALA A 344 -1.45 -13.43 -24.60
N ALA A 345 -0.40 -14.25 -24.52
CA ALA A 345 0.19 -14.95 -25.66
C ALA A 345 -0.83 -15.85 -26.37
N ALA A 346 -1.65 -16.58 -25.61
CA ALA A 346 -2.71 -17.44 -26.15
C ALA A 346 -3.75 -16.64 -26.96
N VAL A 347 -4.05 -15.40 -26.55
CA VAL A 347 -5.02 -14.53 -27.22
C VAL A 347 -4.50 -13.98 -28.54
N VAL A 348 -3.22 -13.59 -28.57
CA VAL A 348 -2.60 -12.93 -29.74
C VAL A 348 -2.02 -13.91 -30.77
N LYS A 349 -1.81 -15.18 -30.41
CA LYS A 349 -1.16 -16.17 -31.28
C LYS A 349 -1.83 -16.25 -32.66
N GLY A 350 -1.03 -16.04 -33.71
CA GLY A 350 -1.50 -16.05 -35.10
C GLY A 350 -2.28 -14.81 -35.54
N LYS A 351 -2.32 -13.74 -34.71
CA LYS A 351 -3.01 -12.48 -34.99
C LYS A 351 -2.01 -11.32 -35.01
N LYS A 352 -2.49 -10.11 -35.34
CA LYS A 352 -1.71 -8.87 -35.32
C LYS A 352 -2.43 -7.81 -34.50
N VAL A 353 -1.66 -7.03 -33.73
CA VAL A 353 -2.12 -5.81 -33.07
C VAL A 353 -2.69 -4.86 -34.12
N ALA A 354 -3.80 -4.20 -33.80
CA ALA A 354 -4.42 -3.24 -34.70
C ALA A 354 -3.42 -2.13 -35.07
N GLU A 355 -3.40 -1.71 -36.35
CA GLU A 355 -2.37 -0.81 -36.89
C GLU A 355 -2.26 0.52 -36.13
N HIS A 356 -3.37 1.03 -35.58
CA HIS A 356 -3.40 2.26 -34.80
C HIS A 356 -3.13 2.08 -33.30
N VAL A 357 -2.85 0.86 -32.83
CA VAL A 357 -2.61 0.56 -31.41
C VAL A 357 -1.14 0.24 -31.15
N LYS A 358 -0.59 0.83 -30.08
CA LYS A 358 0.71 0.42 -29.54
C LYS A 358 0.50 -0.48 -28.33
N PHE A 359 0.92 -1.74 -28.43
CA PHE A 359 0.83 -2.71 -27.32
C PHE A 359 2.19 -2.88 -26.64
N TYR A 360 2.34 -2.36 -25.43
CA TYR A 360 3.59 -2.43 -24.66
C TYR A 360 3.57 -3.60 -23.68
N ILE A 361 4.68 -4.34 -23.63
CA ILE A 361 4.84 -5.49 -22.71
C ILE A 361 6.13 -5.35 -21.90
N ALA A 362 6.08 -5.71 -20.63
CA ALA A 362 7.24 -5.86 -19.75
C ALA A 362 6.97 -7.02 -18.79
N ALA A 363 7.92 -7.93 -18.65
CA ALA A 363 7.82 -8.98 -17.64
C ALA A 363 8.01 -8.40 -16.23
N ALA A 364 7.44 -9.06 -15.23
CA ALA A 364 7.59 -8.66 -13.83
C ALA A 364 9.06 -8.76 -13.35
N SER A 365 9.85 -9.63 -13.98
CA SER A 365 11.29 -9.82 -13.76
C SER A 365 11.99 -10.36 -15.00
N ASP A 366 13.32 -10.28 -15.03
CA ASP A 366 14.14 -10.88 -16.10
C ASP A 366 14.00 -12.41 -16.13
N GLU A 367 13.82 -13.05 -14.98
CA GLU A 367 13.56 -14.49 -14.87
C GLU A 367 12.24 -14.87 -15.54
N VAL A 368 11.18 -14.10 -15.27
CA VAL A 368 9.87 -14.31 -15.92
C VAL A 368 9.99 -14.11 -17.42
N GLN A 369 10.72 -13.09 -17.88
CA GLN A 369 10.92 -12.87 -19.31
C GLN A 369 11.64 -14.06 -19.96
N LYS A 370 12.76 -14.51 -19.38
CA LYS A 370 13.55 -15.64 -19.91
C LYS A 370 12.72 -16.92 -19.99
N GLU A 371 11.90 -17.21 -18.98
CA GLU A 371 11.04 -18.41 -19.02
C GLU A 371 9.91 -18.24 -20.05
N ALA A 372 9.33 -17.05 -20.19
CA ALA A 372 8.34 -16.77 -21.23
C ALA A 372 8.92 -16.87 -22.65
N GLU A 373 10.17 -16.46 -22.85
CA GLU A 373 10.91 -16.64 -24.11
C GLU A 373 11.15 -18.12 -24.41
N LYS A 374 11.64 -18.87 -23.43
CA LYS A 374 11.87 -20.32 -23.55
C LYS A 374 10.60 -21.11 -23.90
N LEU A 375 9.45 -20.70 -23.39
CA LEU A 375 8.15 -21.31 -23.69
C LEU A 375 7.49 -20.76 -24.96
N GLY A 376 8.10 -19.76 -25.62
CA GLY A 376 7.59 -19.13 -26.84
C GLY A 376 6.42 -18.17 -26.64
N TYR A 377 6.03 -17.90 -25.39
CA TYR A 377 4.96 -16.93 -25.09
C TYR A 377 5.40 -15.50 -25.42
N TRP A 378 6.65 -15.15 -25.10
CA TRP A 378 7.19 -13.84 -25.40
C TRP A 378 7.25 -13.60 -26.92
N GLN A 379 7.73 -14.57 -27.68
CA GLN A 379 7.79 -14.50 -29.14
C GLN A 379 6.40 -14.34 -29.76
N ALA A 380 5.38 -15.06 -29.28
CA ALA A 380 4.01 -14.88 -29.77
C ALA A 380 3.50 -13.43 -29.60
N LEU A 381 3.85 -12.76 -28.50
CA LEU A 381 3.52 -11.35 -28.28
C LEU A 381 4.27 -10.43 -29.26
N LEU A 382 5.58 -10.63 -29.43
CA LEU A 382 6.39 -9.84 -30.36
C LEU A 382 5.95 -10.02 -31.82
N GLU A 383 5.67 -11.26 -32.23
CA GLU A 383 5.17 -11.59 -33.56
C GLU A 383 3.81 -10.95 -33.83
N ALA A 384 2.96 -10.79 -32.81
CA ALA A 384 1.71 -10.06 -32.94
C ALA A 384 1.91 -8.54 -33.11
N GLY A 385 3.09 -8.00 -32.82
CA GLY A 385 3.41 -6.57 -32.91
C GLY A 385 3.51 -5.87 -31.56
N ALA A 386 3.65 -6.61 -30.46
CA ALA A 386 3.93 -6.00 -29.16
C ALA A 386 5.33 -5.37 -29.11
N ILE A 387 5.45 -4.30 -28.31
CA ILE A 387 6.67 -3.53 -28.08
C ILE A 387 7.21 -3.88 -26.70
N ALA A 388 8.35 -4.57 -26.65
CA ALA A 388 9.00 -4.92 -25.39
C ALA A 388 9.62 -3.70 -24.69
N LEU A 389 9.44 -3.66 -23.37
CA LEU A 389 10.11 -2.76 -22.44
C LEU A 389 10.94 -3.59 -21.45
N PRO A 390 11.98 -3.01 -20.83
CA PRO A 390 12.77 -3.73 -19.83
C PRO A 390 11.92 -4.08 -18.59
N PRO A 391 12.22 -5.18 -17.88
CA PRO A 391 11.52 -5.55 -16.64
C PRO A 391 11.58 -4.44 -15.58
N GLY A 392 10.44 -3.80 -15.32
CA GLY A 392 10.32 -2.64 -14.42
C GLY A 392 8.93 -2.02 -14.46
N CYS A 393 8.72 -0.94 -13.71
CA CYS A 393 7.42 -0.28 -13.58
C CYS A 393 6.99 0.44 -14.86
N GLY A 394 7.87 1.30 -15.41
CA GLY A 394 7.64 2.03 -16.64
C GLY A 394 6.30 2.81 -16.67
N PRO A 395 5.47 2.64 -17.73
CA PRO A 395 4.20 3.38 -17.88
C PRO A 395 3.22 3.21 -16.72
N CYS A 396 3.33 2.14 -15.91
CA CYS A 396 2.47 1.93 -14.73
C CYS A 396 2.51 3.12 -13.76
N ILE A 397 3.65 3.79 -13.65
CA ILE A 397 3.88 4.93 -12.77
C ILE A 397 3.96 6.27 -13.53
N GLY A 398 3.66 6.26 -14.83
CA GLY A 398 3.75 7.46 -15.68
C GLY A 398 5.17 7.84 -16.08
N LEU A 399 6.11 6.88 -16.09
CA LEU A 399 7.50 7.10 -16.54
C LEU A 399 7.84 6.23 -17.76
N GLY A 400 8.90 6.62 -18.47
CA GLY A 400 9.44 5.85 -19.60
C GLY A 400 8.64 5.99 -20.90
N THR A 401 8.80 5.00 -21.77
CA THR A 401 8.26 5.00 -23.14
C THR A 401 6.80 4.60 -23.17
N GLY A 402 6.02 5.25 -24.04
CA GLY A 402 4.64 4.83 -24.31
C GLY A 402 3.58 5.45 -23.40
N LEU A 403 3.87 6.60 -22.76
CA LEU A 403 2.88 7.36 -21.99
C LEU A 403 1.69 7.77 -22.86
N LEU A 404 0.49 7.85 -22.27
CA LEU A 404 -0.71 8.35 -22.94
C LEU A 404 -0.59 9.84 -23.26
N GLU A 405 -1.06 10.22 -24.45
CA GLU A 405 -1.10 11.59 -24.97
C GLU A 405 -2.52 12.16 -24.88
N ASP A 406 -2.70 13.45 -25.18
CA ASP A 406 -3.99 14.13 -25.08
C ASP A 406 -5.06 13.45 -25.95
N GLY A 407 -6.20 13.15 -25.34
CA GLY A 407 -7.33 12.49 -26.02
C GLY A 407 -7.16 10.99 -26.29
N GLU A 408 -6.01 10.40 -25.95
CA GLU A 408 -5.81 8.96 -26.09
C GLU A 408 -6.56 8.15 -25.03
N VAL A 409 -6.79 6.89 -25.36
CA VAL A 409 -7.40 5.89 -24.48
C VAL A 409 -6.44 4.73 -24.33
N GLY A 410 -6.09 4.42 -23.08
CA GLY A 410 -5.25 3.29 -22.70
C GLY A 410 -6.03 2.20 -21.99
N ILE A 411 -5.73 0.93 -22.26
CA ILE A 411 -6.16 -0.21 -21.44
C ILE A 411 -4.95 -0.97 -20.91
N SER A 412 -4.91 -1.26 -19.61
CA SER A 412 -3.72 -1.83 -18.98
C SER A 412 -4.04 -2.96 -18.01
N ALA A 413 -3.08 -3.87 -17.84
CA ALA A 413 -3.11 -4.87 -16.79
C ALA A 413 -2.59 -4.31 -15.45
N THR A 414 -2.26 -3.02 -15.38
CA THR A 414 -1.74 -2.34 -14.19
C THR A 414 -2.81 -2.14 -13.11
N ASN A 415 -2.45 -1.54 -11.98
CA ASN A 415 -3.34 -1.40 -10.82
C ASN A 415 -3.97 -0.02 -10.66
N ARG A 416 -3.43 1.05 -11.27
CA ARG A 416 -3.94 2.43 -11.12
C ARG A 416 -4.26 3.08 -12.46
N ASN A 417 -5.39 3.78 -12.51
CA ASN A 417 -5.88 4.49 -13.70
C ASN A 417 -6.27 5.96 -13.47
N PHE A 418 -6.03 6.57 -12.31
CA PHE A 418 -6.45 7.96 -12.07
C PHE A 418 -5.91 8.96 -13.10
N LYS A 419 -6.60 10.09 -13.29
CA LYS A 419 -6.24 11.12 -14.28
C LYS A 419 -4.77 11.53 -14.20
N GLY A 420 -4.06 11.41 -15.32
CA GLY A 420 -2.62 11.73 -15.42
C GLY A 420 -1.68 10.64 -14.88
N ARG A 421 -2.20 9.48 -14.45
CA ARG A 421 -1.36 8.39 -13.93
C ARG A 421 -0.39 7.84 -14.96
N MET A 422 -0.84 7.66 -16.20
CA MET A 422 -0.09 7.00 -17.27
C MET A 422 0.39 7.97 -18.36
N GLY A 423 0.37 9.28 -18.10
CA GLY A 423 0.70 10.32 -19.07
C GLY A 423 -0.17 11.56 -18.92
N SER A 424 -0.77 12.00 -20.02
CA SER A 424 -1.62 13.18 -20.05
C SER A 424 -2.82 13.10 -19.09
N ARG A 425 -3.18 14.24 -18.49
CA ARG A 425 -4.42 14.39 -17.71
C ARG A 425 -5.69 14.43 -18.58
N ASN A 426 -5.53 14.61 -19.89
CA ASN A 426 -6.61 14.61 -20.89
C ASN A 426 -6.79 13.24 -21.55
N ALA A 427 -6.01 12.23 -21.14
CA ALA A 427 -6.18 10.83 -21.57
C ALA A 427 -7.14 10.08 -20.64
N GLN A 428 -7.68 8.97 -21.12
CA GLN A 428 -8.47 8.03 -20.32
C GLN A 428 -7.72 6.72 -20.14
N ALA A 429 -7.69 6.19 -18.90
CA ALA A 429 -7.07 4.91 -18.60
C ALA A 429 -8.09 3.90 -18.04
N TYR A 430 -8.03 2.68 -18.55
CA TYR A 430 -8.85 1.53 -18.14
C TYR A 430 -7.95 0.40 -17.64
N LEU A 431 -8.42 -0.36 -16.65
CA LEU A 431 -7.74 -1.53 -16.10
C LEU A 431 -8.51 -2.80 -16.45
N ALA A 432 -7.81 -3.85 -16.86
CA ALA A 432 -8.42 -5.15 -17.15
C ALA A 432 -7.44 -6.31 -16.94
N SER A 433 -7.90 -7.55 -17.10
CA SER A 433 -7.03 -8.74 -17.06
C SER A 433 -6.10 -8.82 -18.29
N PRO A 434 -4.97 -9.54 -18.19
CA PRO A 434 -4.01 -9.70 -19.30
C PRO A 434 -4.65 -10.15 -20.62
N ALA A 435 -5.60 -11.10 -20.56
CA ALA A 435 -6.29 -11.59 -21.74
C ALA A 435 -7.20 -10.54 -22.40
N VAL A 436 -7.90 -9.73 -21.59
CA VAL A 436 -8.75 -8.62 -22.07
C VAL A 436 -7.90 -7.52 -22.69
N VAL A 437 -6.76 -7.17 -22.07
CA VAL A 437 -5.81 -6.20 -22.63
C VAL A 437 -5.28 -6.69 -23.98
N ALA A 438 -4.88 -7.95 -24.06
CA ALA A 438 -4.38 -8.55 -25.30
C ALA A 438 -5.46 -8.58 -26.40
N ALA A 439 -6.70 -8.97 -26.07
CA ALA A 439 -7.80 -8.97 -27.04
C ALA A 439 -8.11 -7.55 -27.54
N SER A 440 -8.11 -6.58 -26.62
CA SER A 440 -8.32 -5.17 -26.96
C SER A 440 -7.22 -4.61 -27.86
N ALA A 441 -5.97 -5.04 -27.65
CA ALA A 441 -4.84 -4.67 -28.51
C ALA A 441 -5.00 -5.18 -29.95
N ILE A 442 -5.50 -6.40 -30.12
CA ILE A 442 -5.77 -7.00 -31.42
C ILE A 442 -6.95 -6.32 -32.12
N SER A 443 -8.05 -6.06 -31.41
CA SER A 443 -9.26 -5.51 -32.02
C SER A 443 -9.23 -3.99 -32.21
N GLY A 444 -8.34 -3.28 -31.51
CA GLY A 444 -8.23 -1.83 -31.58
C GLY A 444 -9.25 -1.07 -30.71
N LYS A 445 -10.03 -1.79 -29.90
CA LYS A 445 -11.09 -1.28 -29.01
C LYS A 445 -11.17 -2.15 -27.76
N ILE A 446 -11.84 -1.70 -26.70
CA ILE A 446 -12.07 -2.55 -25.51
C ILE A 446 -12.85 -3.80 -25.94
N ASP A 447 -12.27 -4.98 -25.69
CA ASP A 447 -12.78 -6.27 -26.18
C ASP A 447 -12.32 -7.43 -25.29
N THR A 448 -12.92 -8.60 -25.44
CA THR A 448 -12.63 -9.80 -24.65
C THR A 448 -12.48 -11.04 -25.55
N PRO A 449 -11.57 -11.98 -25.24
CA PRO A 449 -11.54 -13.28 -25.90
C PRO A 449 -12.55 -14.27 -25.31
N PHE A 450 -13.24 -13.90 -24.21
CA PHE A 450 -14.20 -14.72 -23.49
C PHE A 450 -15.53 -13.99 -23.34
N HIS A 451 -16.56 -14.47 -24.02
CA HIS A 451 -17.93 -13.96 -23.87
C HIS A 451 -18.67 -14.82 -22.85
N ILE A 452 -18.87 -14.26 -21.66
CA ILE A 452 -19.52 -14.95 -20.54
C ILE A 452 -20.80 -14.17 -20.22
N PRO A 453 -21.99 -14.80 -20.16
CA PRO A 453 -23.23 -14.11 -19.85
C PRO A 453 -23.08 -13.20 -18.63
N THR A 454 -23.37 -11.92 -18.86
CA THR A 454 -23.25 -10.90 -17.82
C THR A 454 -24.22 -11.18 -16.69
N GLN A 455 -23.72 -11.15 -15.47
CA GLN A 455 -24.51 -11.28 -14.26
C GLN A 455 -23.91 -10.43 -13.14
N LYS A 456 -24.75 -9.99 -12.21
CA LYS A 456 -24.28 -9.36 -10.98
C LYS A 456 -23.56 -10.42 -10.13
N PRO A 457 -22.38 -10.13 -9.57
CA PRO A 457 -21.73 -11.06 -8.68
C PRO A 457 -22.55 -11.22 -7.40
N ALA A 458 -22.65 -12.46 -6.93
CA ALA A 458 -23.25 -12.75 -5.64
C ALA A 458 -22.25 -12.39 -4.55
N ALA A 459 -22.44 -11.20 -3.99
CA ALA A 459 -21.61 -10.65 -2.92
C ALA A 459 -22.46 -10.05 -1.79
N GLN A 460 -22.00 -10.20 -0.55
CA GLN A 460 -22.68 -9.70 0.65
C GLN A 460 -21.65 -9.15 1.63
N ILE A 461 -22.06 -8.17 2.45
CA ILE A 461 -21.26 -7.61 3.54
C ILE A 461 -22.07 -7.62 4.84
N THR A 462 -21.40 -8.00 5.92
CA THR A 462 -21.88 -7.93 7.29
C THR A 462 -20.93 -7.03 8.07
N ILE A 463 -21.47 -6.01 8.76
CA ILE A 463 -20.71 -5.15 9.67
C ILE A 463 -20.94 -5.69 11.08
N ASN A 464 -19.86 -5.96 11.80
CA ASN A 464 -19.92 -6.50 13.15
C ASN A 464 -19.71 -5.37 14.16
N ASP A 465 -20.59 -5.29 15.15
CA ASP A 465 -20.39 -4.43 16.30
C ASP A 465 -19.38 -5.06 17.25
N ARG A 466 -18.35 -4.30 17.62
CA ARG A 466 -17.50 -4.70 18.74
C ARG A 466 -18.23 -4.29 20.01
N ALA A 467 -18.61 -5.26 20.85
CA ALA A 467 -19.08 -4.95 22.18
C ALA A 467 -18.09 -3.98 22.85
N GLN A 468 -18.58 -2.86 23.41
CA GLN A 468 -17.74 -1.88 24.09
C GLN A 468 -16.96 -2.61 25.19
N GLN A 469 -15.68 -2.90 24.94
CA GLN A 469 -14.80 -3.31 26.01
C GLN A 469 -14.71 -2.13 26.98
N LYS A 470 -14.88 -2.39 28.27
CA LYS A 470 -14.56 -1.40 29.30
C LYS A 470 -13.14 -0.94 29.02
N GLN A 471 -12.98 0.32 28.57
CA GLN A 471 -11.66 0.91 28.39
C GLN A 471 -10.94 0.84 29.72
N THR A 472 -9.97 -0.06 29.83
CA THR A 472 -8.96 0.00 30.88
C THR A 472 -8.17 1.27 30.65
N ALA A 473 -8.01 2.09 31.68
CA ALA A 473 -7.23 3.32 31.61
C ALA A 473 -5.88 3.04 30.93
N VAL A 474 -5.56 3.80 29.89
CA VAL A 474 -4.31 3.60 29.15
C VAL A 474 -3.16 4.22 29.93
N LYS A 475 -2.04 3.51 29.99
CA LYS A 475 -0.82 3.99 30.63
C LYS A 475 -0.34 5.25 29.91
N VAL A 476 -0.38 6.38 30.61
CA VAL A 476 0.21 7.65 30.14
C VAL A 476 1.67 7.68 30.61
N LEU A 477 2.60 7.83 29.67
CA LEU A 477 4.03 7.88 29.98
C LEU A 477 4.39 9.18 30.72
N PRO A 478 5.40 9.17 31.63
CA PRO A 478 5.90 10.38 32.25
C PRO A 478 6.29 11.44 31.20
N GLY A 479 5.75 12.65 31.34
CA GLY A 479 5.97 13.76 30.41
C GLY A 479 4.96 13.83 29.24
N PHE A 480 4.18 12.78 28.99
CA PHE A 480 3.09 12.85 28.00
C PHE A 480 1.90 13.58 28.64
N PRO A 481 1.24 14.51 27.94
CA PRO A 481 0.12 15.24 28.52
C PRO A 481 -1.02 14.27 28.85
N GLU A 482 -1.47 14.25 30.12
CA GLU A 482 -2.67 13.50 30.49
C GLU A 482 -3.92 14.11 29.84
N VAL A 483 -3.96 15.44 29.75
CA VAL A 483 -5.04 16.23 29.14
C VAL A 483 -4.46 17.29 28.21
N VAL A 484 -5.09 17.46 27.04
CA VAL A 484 -4.87 18.59 26.13
C VAL A 484 -6.16 19.39 26.04
N GLU A 485 -6.07 20.71 26.24
CA GLU A 485 -7.22 21.61 26.19
C GLU A 485 -7.01 22.69 25.13
N GLY A 486 -8.06 23.00 24.37
CA GLY A 486 -8.00 24.05 23.36
C GLY A 486 -9.37 24.36 22.76
N GLU A 487 -9.47 25.51 22.09
CA GLU A 487 -10.67 25.85 21.32
C GLU A 487 -10.71 25.04 20.02
N LEU A 488 -11.90 24.52 19.67
CA LEU A 488 -12.07 23.78 18.42
C LEU A 488 -12.15 24.74 17.22
N LEU A 489 -11.27 24.52 16.26
CA LEU A 489 -11.30 25.12 14.93
C LEU A 489 -11.85 24.08 13.95
N PHE A 490 -13.10 24.23 13.53
CA PHE A 490 -13.81 23.23 12.75
C PHE A 490 -13.67 23.45 11.24
N CYS A 491 -13.20 22.42 10.53
CA CYS A 491 -13.04 22.36 9.08
C CYS A 491 -13.89 21.18 8.54
N PRO A 492 -15.10 21.42 8.03
CA PRO A 492 -16.08 20.37 7.75
C PRO A 492 -15.75 19.47 6.54
N GLN A 493 -14.79 19.87 5.69
CA GLN A 493 -14.52 19.17 4.44
C GLN A 493 -14.03 17.72 4.68
N ASP A 494 -14.76 16.78 4.10
CA ASP A 494 -14.30 15.40 3.94
C ASP A 494 -13.30 15.29 2.80
N ASN A 495 -12.42 14.30 2.88
CA ASN A 495 -11.37 14.06 1.89
C ASN A 495 -10.46 15.29 1.68
N LEU A 496 -10.29 16.14 2.71
CA LEU A 496 -9.32 17.22 2.65
C LEU A 496 -7.93 16.62 2.45
N ASN A 497 -7.35 16.87 1.28
CA ASN A 497 -6.08 16.25 0.89
C ASN A 497 -4.88 17.07 1.40
N THR A 498 -3.68 16.48 1.33
CA THR A 498 -2.45 17.15 1.76
C THR A 498 -2.11 18.40 0.97
N ASP A 499 -2.73 18.63 -0.20
CA ASP A 499 -2.50 19.87 -0.99
C ASP A 499 -3.33 21.02 -0.46
N GLY A 500 -4.56 20.74 -0.03
CA GLY A 500 -5.39 21.69 0.71
C GLY A 500 -4.70 22.11 2.01
N ILE A 501 -4.03 21.17 2.70
CA ILE A 501 -3.31 21.43 3.96
C ILE A 501 -1.98 22.17 3.74
N TYR A 502 -1.16 21.72 2.77
CA TYR A 502 0.14 22.32 2.48
C TYR A 502 0.37 22.35 0.96
N PRO A 503 0.36 23.52 0.32
CA PRO A 503 0.42 23.63 -1.14
C PRO A 503 1.65 22.95 -1.74
N GLY A 504 1.44 22.12 -2.77
CA GLY A 504 2.50 21.31 -3.39
C GLY A 504 3.69 22.13 -3.90
N LYS A 505 3.44 23.38 -4.33
CA LYS A 505 4.45 24.34 -4.82
C LYS A 505 5.61 24.58 -3.83
N TYR A 506 5.41 24.36 -2.53
CA TYR A 506 6.42 24.57 -1.50
C TYR A 506 7.17 23.28 -1.08
N THR A 507 6.84 22.12 -1.67
CA THR A 507 7.34 20.82 -1.19
C THR A 507 8.83 20.61 -1.44
N TYR A 508 9.37 21.18 -2.52
CA TYR A 508 10.74 20.95 -2.97
C TYR A 508 11.63 22.19 -2.81
N ILE A 509 11.26 23.08 -1.90
CA ILE A 509 12.07 24.23 -1.50
C ILE A 509 12.89 23.77 -0.28
N ASP A 510 14.16 23.46 -0.50
CA ASP A 510 15.02 22.81 0.50
C ASP A 510 15.25 23.67 1.76
N ASP A 511 15.17 24.99 1.64
CA ASP A 511 15.39 25.99 2.69
C ASP A 511 14.09 26.58 3.27
N PHE A 512 12.94 25.92 3.06
CA PHE A 512 11.66 26.42 3.53
C PHE A 512 11.50 26.27 5.06
N THR A 513 11.54 27.41 5.77
CA THR A 513 11.64 27.44 7.23
C THR A 513 10.33 27.03 7.94
N PRO A 514 10.37 26.61 9.21
CA PRO A 514 9.17 26.36 10.01
C PRO A 514 8.18 27.53 10.00
N GLU A 515 8.66 28.78 10.10
CA GLU A 515 7.82 29.98 10.08
C GLU A 515 7.16 30.20 8.70
N GLN A 516 7.85 29.83 7.62
CA GLN A 516 7.27 29.87 6.28
C GLN A 516 6.21 28.78 6.10
N GLN A 517 6.44 27.57 6.60
CA GLN A 517 5.42 26.50 6.62
C GLN A 517 4.17 26.92 7.39
N ALA A 518 4.34 27.51 8.57
CA ALA A 518 3.24 28.02 9.39
C ALA A 518 2.40 29.08 8.65
N LYS A 519 3.02 29.91 7.80
CA LYS A 519 2.32 30.97 7.04
C LYS A 519 1.50 30.46 5.87
N VAL A 520 1.80 29.27 5.35
CA VAL A 520 1.14 28.69 4.16
C VAL A 520 0.22 27.51 4.51
N VAL A 521 0.10 27.17 5.80
CA VAL A 521 -0.78 26.10 6.25
C VAL A 521 -2.22 26.42 5.87
N MET A 522 -2.90 25.44 5.29
CA MET A 522 -4.28 25.51 4.79
C MET A 522 -4.52 26.57 3.69
N GLU A 523 -3.48 27.16 3.08
CA GLU A 523 -3.61 28.24 2.08
C GLU A 523 -4.51 27.84 0.90
N ASN A 524 -4.39 26.60 0.41
CA ASN A 524 -5.19 26.10 -0.70
C ASN A 524 -6.61 25.70 -0.29
N TYR A 525 -6.85 25.43 0.99
CA TYR A 525 -8.18 25.10 1.52
C TYR A 525 -8.95 26.36 1.91
N ASP A 526 -8.40 27.17 2.81
CA ASP A 526 -8.98 28.42 3.29
C ASP A 526 -7.86 29.48 3.43
N PRO A 527 -7.77 30.45 2.50
CA PRO A 527 -6.77 31.51 2.55
C PRO A 527 -6.85 32.42 3.79
N GLN A 528 -7.94 32.38 4.56
CA GLN A 528 -8.06 33.11 5.83
C GLN A 528 -7.65 32.27 7.04
N PHE A 529 -7.37 30.97 6.89
CA PHE A 529 -7.11 30.04 8.00
C PHE A 529 -6.09 30.58 9.00
N VAL A 530 -4.92 31.02 8.51
CA VAL A 530 -3.82 31.56 9.34
C VAL A 530 -4.23 32.79 10.14
N LYS A 531 -5.23 33.56 9.68
CA LYS A 531 -5.77 34.72 10.40
C LYS A 531 -6.84 34.34 11.43
N ILE A 532 -7.50 33.20 11.23
CA ILE A 532 -8.60 32.72 12.09
C ILE A 532 -8.05 31.92 13.27
N MET A 533 -7.01 31.11 13.03
CA MET A 533 -6.39 30.28 14.05
C MET A 533 -5.68 31.11 15.12
N LYS A 534 -5.47 30.49 16.28
CA LYS A 534 -4.62 30.96 17.36
C LYS A 534 -3.74 29.82 17.83
N GLU A 535 -2.57 30.16 18.36
CA GLU A 535 -1.73 29.20 19.06
C GLU A 535 -2.52 28.57 20.22
N GLY A 536 -2.45 27.24 20.35
CA GLY A 536 -3.25 26.49 21.32
C GLY A 536 -4.60 25.98 20.79
N ASP A 537 -4.96 26.26 19.53
CA ASP A 537 -6.18 25.69 18.95
C ASP A 537 -6.06 24.18 18.68
N ILE A 538 -7.21 23.52 18.66
CA ILE A 538 -7.36 22.11 18.25
C ILE A 538 -8.17 22.09 16.96
N LEU A 539 -7.62 21.51 15.90
CA LEU A 539 -8.31 21.42 14.63
C LEU A 539 -9.30 20.24 14.66
N ALA A 540 -10.56 20.47 14.29
CA ALA A 540 -11.55 19.43 14.07
C ALA A 540 -11.83 19.31 12.56
N GLY A 541 -11.31 18.25 11.91
CA GLY A 541 -11.43 17.98 10.47
C GLY A 541 -12.52 16.98 10.12
N GLY A 542 -12.92 16.94 8.84
CA GLY A 542 -13.86 15.94 8.31
C GLY A 542 -13.34 14.50 8.31
N PHE A 543 -14.02 13.63 7.57
CA PHE A 543 -13.64 12.23 7.35
C PHE A 543 -12.57 12.11 6.27
N ASN A 544 -11.74 11.08 6.38
CA ASN A 544 -10.63 10.79 5.47
C ASN A 544 -9.68 12.00 5.31
N PHE A 545 -9.28 12.59 6.44
CA PHE A 545 -8.45 13.77 6.49
C PHE A 545 -7.00 13.46 6.10
N GLY A 546 -6.37 14.33 5.30
CA GLY A 546 -4.97 14.19 4.87
C GLY A 546 -4.75 13.19 3.73
N THR A 547 -5.72 13.02 2.83
CA THR A 547 -5.58 12.12 1.67
C THR A 547 -4.56 12.61 0.65
N GLY A 548 -4.18 11.73 -0.29
CA GLY A 548 -3.34 12.08 -1.42
C GLY A 548 -1.84 11.93 -1.13
N SER A 549 -1.05 12.95 -1.47
CA SER A 549 0.41 12.88 -1.47
C SER A 549 1.00 12.69 -0.07
N SER A 550 2.08 11.91 0.05
CA SER A 550 2.75 11.55 1.31
C SER A 550 3.62 12.66 1.92
N ARG A 551 3.27 13.93 1.70
CA ARG A 551 3.98 15.10 2.22
C ARG A 551 3.90 15.14 3.74
N GLU A 552 5.06 15.09 4.39
CA GLU A 552 5.19 15.25 5.84
C GLU A 552 4.94 16.71 6.28
N GLN A 553 5.16 17.67 5.37
CA GLN A 553 4.93 19.09 5.59
C GLN A 553 3.48 19.42 5.94
N ALA A 554 2.52 18.61 5.47
CA ALA A 554 1.12 18.78 5.84
C ALA A 554 0.89 18.63 7.36
N ALA A 555 1.68 17.81 8.04
CA ALA A 555 1.62 17.70 9.51
C ALA A 555 2.51 18.74 10.20
N THR A 556 3.73 18.96 9.71
CA THR A 556 4.65 19.92 10.37
C THR A 556 4.17 21.36 10.23
N ALA A 557 3.48 21.73 9.16
CA ALA A 557 2.91 23.07 9.00
C ALA A 557 1.87 23.38 10.09
N PHE A 558 1.00 22.44 10.47
CA PHE A 558 0.10 22.61 11.62
C PHE A 558 0.86 22.75 12.93
N LYS A 559 1.86 21.87 13.15
CA LYS A 559 2.71 21.91 14.34
C LYS A 559 3.41 23.27 14.48
N TYR A 560 4.00 23.79 13.41
CA TYR A 560 4.70 25.08 13.41
C TYR A 560 3.76 26.29 13.48
N ALA A 561 2.52 26.13 13.02
CA ALA A 561 1.47 27.12 13.16
C ALA A 561 0.89 27.24 14.58
N GLY A 562 1.25 26.33 15.49
CA GLY A 562 0.78 26.33 16.88
C GLY A 562 -0.56 25.61 17.09
N ILE A 563 -1.01 24.82 16.12
CA ILE A 563 -2.11 23.87 16.33
C ILE A 563 -1.59 22.74 17.21
N GLN A 564 -2.32 22.41 18.28
CA GLN A 564 -1.87 21.39 19.24
C GLN A 564 -2.05 19.96 18.71
N MET A 565 -3.17 19.71 18.04
CA MET A 565 -3.52 18.41 17.50
C MET A 565 -4.65 18.52 16.46
N VAL A 566 -4.87 17.45 15.71
CA VAL A 566 -6.05 17.29 14.85
C VAL A 566 -6.96 16.18 15.37
N LEU A 567 -8.23 16.50 15.56
CA LEU A 567 -9.33 15.58 15.71
C LEU A 567 -10.01 15.43 14.34
N ALA A 568 -10.20 14.22 13.83
CA ALA A 568 -10.88 14.03 12.54
C ALA A 568 -11.83 12.85 12.59
N GLY A 569 -12.78 12.79 11.65
CA GLY A 569 -13.72 11.67 11.59
C GLY A 569 -13.00 10.36 11.28
N SER A 570 -12.02 10.45 10.39
CA SER A 570 -11.01 9.43 10.12
C SER A 570 -9.81 10.10 9.41
N PHE A 571 -8.65 9.46 9.39
CA PHE A 571 -7.47 9.95 8.66
C PHE A 571 -7.11 9.02 7.50
N SER A 572 -6.50 9.58 6.46
CA SER A 572 -5.62 8.80 5.61
C SER A 572 -4.45 8.27 6.45
N GLU A 573 -4.20 6.97 6.38
CA GLU A 573 -3.15 6.32 7.18
C GLU A 573 -1.74 6.86 6.85
N THR A 574 -1.53 7.33 5.63
CA THR A 574 -0.27 7.99 5.26
C THR A 574 -0.08 9.32 6.02
N TYR A 575 -1.12 10.14 6.12
CA TYR A 575 -1.05 11.39 6.86
C TYR A 575 -0.89 11.16 8.35
N LYS A 576 -1.67 10.23 8.91
CA LYS A 576 -1.58 9.82 10.31
C LYS A 576 -0.18 9.36 10.69
N ARG A 577 0.43 8.53 9.83
CA ARG A 577 1.82 8.08 10.01
C ARG A 577 2.81 9.22 9.94
N ASN A 578 2.68 10.11 8.96
CA ASN A 578 3.53 11.30 8.84
C ASN A 578 3.41 12.23 10.06
N ALA A 579 2.20 12.42 10.60
CA ALA A 579 1.96 13.23 11.78
C ALA A 579 2.69 12.67 12.99
N ILE A 580 2.48 11.39 13.32
CA ILE A 580 3.16 10.73 14.44
C ILE A 580 4.68 10.71 14.23
N ASN A 581 5.16 10.42 13.01
CA ASN A 581 6.59 10.45 12.68
C ASN A 581 7.24 11.83 12.90
N ASN A 582 6.45 12.91 12.91
CA ASN A 582 6.90 14.27 13.19
C ASN A 582 6.49 14.76 14.59
N GLY A 583 6.04 13.86 15.46
CA GLY A 583 5.62 14.14 16.83
C GLY A 583 4.40 15.07 16.90
N PHE A 584 3.50 14.97 15.93
CA PHE A 584 2.25 15.73 15.86
C PHE A 584 1.05 14.81 16.16
N MET A 585 0.18 15.24 17.07
CA MET A 585 -0.92 14.42 17.57
C MET A 585 -2.13 14.47 16.62
N VAL A 586 -2.63 13.29 16.28
CA VAL A 586 -3.84 13.08 15.48
C VAL A 586 -4.71 12.00 16.12
N VAL A 587 -6.00 12.26 16.30
CA VAL A 587 -6.94 11.33 16.97
C VAL A 587 -8.27 11.27 16.22
N GLU A 588 -8.77 10.06 16.01
CA GLU A 588 -10.06 9.85 15.36
C GLU A 588 -11.20 10.07 16.35
N ALA A 589 -12.18 10.89 15.97
CA ALA A 589 -13.33 11.30 16.79
C ALA A 589 -14.61 11.41 15.92
N PRO A 590 -15.07 10.31 15.29
CA PRO A 590 -16.17 10.34 14.31
C PRO A 590 -17.47 10.94 14.85
N GLU A 591 -17.86 10.60 16.09
CA GLU A 591 -19.08 11.12 16.73
C GLU A 591 -19.00 12.63 16.96
N LEU A 592 -17.86 13.13 17.46
CA LEU A 592 -17.63 14.57 17.63
C LEU A 592 -17.75 15.31 16.29
N ILE A 593 -17.15 14.77 15.22
CA ILE A 593 -17.18 15.43 13.91
C ILE A 593 -18.59 15.42 13.32
N ALA A 594 -19.38 14.37 13.54
CA ALA A 594 -20.78 14.35 13.15
C ALA A 594 -21.59 15.44 13.87
N ASP A 595 -21.44 15.57 15.19
CA ASP A 595 -22.11 16.59 16.00
C ASP A 595 -21.70 18.02 15.59
N LEU A 596 -20.43 18.25 15.27
CA LEU A 596 -19.96 19.56 14.78
C LEU A 596 -20.53 19.90 13.40
N LYS A 597 -20.65 18.93 12.48
CA LYS A 597 -21.31 19.12 11.18
C LYS A 597 -22.78 19.49 11.35
N GLU A 598 -23.48 18.83 12.26
CA GLU A 598 -24.87 19.14 12.57
C GLU A 598 -25.02 20.56 13.16
N ARG A 599 -24.14 20.93 14.10
CA ARG A 599 -24.21 22.23 14.80
C ARG A 599 -23.81 23.43 13.94
N PHE A 600 -22.76 23.31 13.12
CA PHE A 600 -22.16 24.44 12.41
C PHE A 600 -22.38 24.42 10.89
N GLY A 601 -22.89 23.31 10.34
CA GLY A 601 -23.04 23.11 8.90
C GLY A 601 -21.71 22.89 8.18
N THR A 602 -21.75 22.80 6.85
CA THR A 602 -20.59 22.52 6.00
C THR A 602 -20.25 23.64 5.00
N ASP A 603 -20.98 24.76 5.03
CA ASP A 603 -20.84 25.83 4.02
C ASP A 603 -19.61 26.71 4.23
N ARG A 604 -19.15 26.83 5.49
CA ARG A 604 -17.96 27.60 5.85
C ARG A 604 -16.74 26.67 5.86
N LEU A 605 -15.66 27.10 5.22
CA LEU A 605 -14.41 26.36 5.14
C LEU A 605 -13.77 26.18 6.53
N THR A 606 -13.68 27.27 7.30
CA THR A 606 -13.14 27.23 8.67
C THR A 606 -14.07 27.95 9.63
N VAL A 607 -14.45 27.29 10.73
CA VAL A 607 -15.32 27.82 11.77
C VAL A 607 -14.58 27.82 13.10
N ARG A 608 -14.33 29.01 13.64
CA ARG A 608 -13.92 29.17 15.04
C ARG A 608 -15.14 28.97 15.93
N THR A 609 -15.21 27.84 16.63
CA THR A 609 -16.46 27.38 17.23
C THR A 609 -16.83 28.07 18.54
N GLY A 610 -15.85 28.67 19.25
CA GLY A 610 -16.01 29.13 20.63
C GLY A 610 -16.06 28.00 21.67
N LEU A 611 -15.97 26.73 21.24
CA LEU A 611 -16.08 25.56 22.11
C LEU A 611 -14.70 25.10 22.56
N LYS A 612 -14.50 24.95 23.87
CA LYS A 612 -13.28 24.38 24.42
C LYS A 612 -13.44 22.88 24.63
N ALA A 613 -12.57 22.10 24.01
CA ALA A 613 -12.49 20.66 24.21
C ALA A 613 -11.38 20.33 25.19
N ALA A 614 -11.62 19.33 26.05
CA ALA A 614 -10.60 18.70 26.90
C ALA A 614 -10.43 17.23 26.49
N ILE A 615 -9.28 16.89 25.95
CA ILE A 615 -8.94 15.55 25.45
C ILE A 615 -8.16 14.85 26.55
N ASN A 616 -8.80 13.89 27.22
CA ASN A 616 -8.21 13.11 28.29
C ASN A 616 -7.72 11.75 27.74
N PHE A 617 -6.40 11.61 27.60
CA PHE A 617 -5.78 10.40 27.04
C PHE A 617 -5.78 9.22 28.02
N LYS A 618 -5.81 9.49 29.33
CA LYS A 618 -5.84 8.46 30.36
C LYS A 618 -7.19 7.74 30.38
N GLU A 619 -8.26 8.50 30.23
CA GLU A 619 -9.64 7.99 30.19
C GLU A 619 -10.11 7.61 28.79
N GLY A 620 -9.38 8.01 27.74
CA GLY A 620 -9.79 7.78 26.35
C GLY A 620 -11.04 8.55 25.97
N LYS A 621 -11.14 9.82 26.40
CA LYS A 621 -12.35 10.64 26.23
C LYS A 621 -12.07 12.06 25.77
N ILE A 622 -13.02 12.65 25.08
CA ILE A 622 -13.10 14.09 24.81
C ILE A 622 -14.31 14.63 25.55
N ASN A 623 -14.11 15.66 26.37
CA ASN A 623 -15.20 16.41 27.00
C ASN A 623 -15.38 17.73 26.27
N LEU A 624 -16.63 18.04 25.91
CA LEU A 624 -17.03 19.27 25.22
C LEU A 624 -18.38 19.71 25.79
N GLU A 625 -18.40 20.83 26.51
CA GLU A 625 -19.59 21.29 27.25
C GLU A 625 -20.14 20.17 28.17
N ASP A 626 -21.35 19.69 27.91
CA ASP A 626 -22.06 18.62 28.64
C ASP A 626 -21.95 17.24 27.97
N LYS A 627 -21.26 17.14 26.83
CA LYS A 627 -21.08 15.90 26.07
C LYS A 627 -19.69 15.28 26.27
N THR A 628 -19.65 13.95 26.26
CA THR A 628 -18.43 13.16 26.28
C THR A 628 -18.40 12.22 25.08
N TYR A 629 -17.27 12.20 24.37
CA TYR A 629 -17.03 11.32 23.23
C TYR A 629 -15.90 10.34 23.57
N SER A 630 -16.03 9.09 23.15
CA SER A 630 -14.97 8.09 23.30
C SER A 630 -13.92 8.23 22.20
N ILE A 631 -12.65 8.10 22.57
CA ILE A 631 -11.52 8.03 21.64
C ILE A 631 -10.62 6.84 21.96
N LYS A 632 -9.85 6.40 20.98
CA LYS A 632 -8.73 5.50 21.23
C LYS A 632 -7.49 6.35 21.55
N PRO A 633 -6.98 6.32 22.78
CA PRO A 633 -5.78 7.08 23.12
C PRO A 633 -4.53 6.47 22.46
N PHE A 634 -3.44 7.24 22.44
CA PHE A 634 -2.17 6.75 21.93
C PHE A 634 -1.64 5.59 22.77
N GLY A 635 -1.23 4.50 22.12
CA GLY A 635 -0.47 3.44 22.79
C GLY A 635 0.96 3.88 23.10
N VAL A 636 1.65 3.09 23.94
CA VAL A 636 3.01 3.39 24.43
C VAL A 636 3.98 3.74 23.29
N ALA A 637 3.99 2.95 22.21
CA ALA A 637 4.85 3.19 21.05
C ALA A 637 4.67 4.59 20.44
N ALA A 638 3.42 5.03 20.26
CA ALA A 638 3.12 6.34 19.71
C ALA A 638 3.47 7.47 20.71
N GLN A 639 3.19 7.26 22.00
CA GLN A 639 3.53 8.23 23.04
C GLN A 639 5.05 8.47 23.10
N GLU A 640 5.87 7.43 23.05
CA GLU A 640 7.34 7.56 23.05
C GLU A 640 7.84 8.38 21.87
N ILE A 641 7.30 8.15 20.68
CA ILE A 641 7.67 8.87 19.46
C ILE A 641 7.27 10.34 19.56
N ILE A 642 6.05 10.62 20.03
CA ILE A 642 5.57 11.99 20.20
C ILE A 642 6.40 12.73 21.25
N LEU A 643 6.72 12.10 22.38
CA LEU A 643 7.60 12.65 23.43
C LEU A 643 9.01 12.93 22.94
N ALA A 644 9.51 12.12 22.01
CA ALA A 644 10.80 12.37 21.40
C ALA A 644 10.78 13.57 20.44
N GLY A 645 9.60 14.04 20.02
CA GLY A 645 9.44 15.08 19.01
C GLY A 645 9.31 14.54 17.58
N GLY A 646 9.24 13.21 17.42
CA GLY A 646 9.15 12.51 16.13
C GLY A 646 10.00 11.24 16.10
N LEU A 647 9.82 10.44 15.05
CA LEU A 647 10.47 9.14 14.88
C LEU A 647 11.99 9.28 14.69
N GLU A 648 12.44 10.30 13.93
CA GLU A 648 13.88 10.56 13.76
C GLU A 648 14.56 10.84 15.12
N GLU A 649 13.93 11.68 15.96
CA GLU A 649 14.45 12.03 17.28
C GLU A 649 14.33 10.87 18.28
N TRP A 650 13.28 10.05 18.18
CA TRP A 650 13.15 8.82 18.96
C TRP A 650 14.33 7.88 18.66
N VAL A 651 14.63 7.65 17.38
CA VAL A 651 15.77 6.81 16.98
C VAL A 651 17.10 7.38 17.48
N LYS A 652 17.33 8.70 17.39
CA LYS A 652 18.54 9.33 17.93
C LYS A 652 18.71 9.05 19.42
N LYS A 653 17.64 9.22 20.21
CA LYS A 653 17.65 8.89 21.65
C LYS A 653 17.99 7.41 21.89
N GLN A 654 17.42 6.48 21.10
CA GLN A 654 17.72 5.05 21.23
C GLN A 654 19.18 4.71 20.90
N LEU A 655 19.81 5.46 20.00
CA LEU A 655 21.19 5.29 19.59
C LEU A 655 22.18 6.10 20.44
N ASN A 656 21.71 6.88 21.43
CA ASN A 656 22.49 7.84 22.21
C ASN A 656 23.25 8.86 21.34
N LEU A 657 22.58 9.39 20.30
CA LEU A 657 23.12 10.36 19.34
C LEU A 657 22.69 11.81 19.61
#